data_AF-A0AA86NB24-F1
#
_entry.id   AF-A0AA86NB24-F1
#
_cell.length_a   1.000
_cell.length_b   1.000
_cell.length_c   1.000
_cell.angle_alpha   90.00
_cell.angle_beta   90.00
_cell.angle_gamma   90.00
#
_symmetry.space_group_name_H-M   'P 1'
#
loop_
_entity.id
_entity.type
_entity.pdbx_description
1 polymer ?
#
loop_
_entity_poly.entity_id
_entity_poly.type
_entity_poly.pdbx_seq_one_letter_code
_entity_poly.pdbx_strand_id
1 'polypeptide(L)'
;MNPIYLDYNGTTPIHPQIRQMMAESLLSQQKENEFISNCFGNPSSSHVYGVEAKQSLNLARKQTASLIDCQPSEIVFTSGGTESNNMAIQGVVIQAYVNGNHQPHIVTSSFEHPAVENVLRVCKQLYNARVTVLNVDNFGFINLQDLSESLTTDTCLVTIMLANNEIGTVNPQADIFSIVSNFNNANKMSIKLHMDASQASGKIPVTTEADLITLAGHKMYAPKGVGCLYIKQGTKLYKSIEGAGQETNLRAGTENVLYIRAFGLACAISKAELSRRIAEHAHYIQIIYDKVKQFDHKVNGFAQYLFNMNQFEAHFTTKDLKTLPNTLNISFPGIPSNSLIAALNEKVCVSAGAACHSDEVKLSAVLKAIGVSNEVGMGTLRITVGDGLTEQMVEQAAQTIAEVVAVYQGQAVKPVVKKEETRKEDIYAMPVLAHVPQIETKVEAKQNIQTCPEQTQNMLNLTQGLGCACKLRPQLLDRILKSLDFGKDPKLVIDGSTNDDAAVYLQNDTPIVLTTDFFSPVIDDPYLYGKIASSNALSDIYAMNAKPLTCLAVCGFNSSRMSDESIRNIMRGAIDVCKSVNVVIAGGHTIESIEPFFGLVCVGSTQMSNIRRNIIGFNPNTETYLIMTKQLGVGMVATGIKKGCVPKQSALYWSAANNMAEVNSSVEKVQSNMQFVNALTDITGFGLVGHLAEMLGELSAEVYFKSLPLIPGIKDLYDDFNSQVVNNFNNFEYATQRGFGVQVKEGFQKAIFCDPTTSGGLLFAVDGIENARTICQAVNGSLIGRVYQGKKKEIIVVDEVFREHKERVAGFFKE
;
A
#
# COMPACT_ATOMS: atom_id res chain seq x y z
N MET A 1 -18.32 4.24 13.11
CA MET A 1 -18.63 2.80 12.92
C MET A 1 -17.76 2.34 11.77
N ASN A 2 -17.03 1.24 11.89
CA ASN A 2 -16.25 0.72 10.76
C ASN A 2 -17.21 0.31 9.62
N PRO A 3 -16.86 0.50 8.34
CA PRO A 3 -17.70 0.09 7.24
C PRO A 3 -17.92 -1.42 7.24
N ILE A 4 -19.11 -1.86 6.84
CA ILE A 4 -19.49 -3.26 6.79
C ILE A 4 -19.02 -3.85 5.46
N TYR A 5 -18.08 -4.78 5.51
CA TYR A 5 -17.47 -5.37 4.32
C TYR A 5 -18.37 -6.46 3.72
N LEU A 6 -18.78 -6.33 2.46
CA LEU A 6 -19.59 -7.29 1.71
C LEU A 6 -18.97 -7.63 0.32
N ASP A 7 -17.63 -7.67 0.22
CA ASP A 7 -16.89 -8.06 -0.99
C ASP A 7 -15.97 -9.28 -0.77
N TYR A 8 -16.45 -10.28 -0.04
CA TYR A 8 -15.72 -11.51 0.28
C TYR A 8 -15.32 -12.36 -0.94
N ASN A 9 -15.98 -12.24 -2.10
CA ASN A 9 -15.51 -12.91 -3.33
C ASN A 9 -14.32 -12.20 -3.98
N GLY A 10 -14.12 -10.90 -3.72
CA GLY A 10 -12.93 -10.15 -4.13
C GLY A 10 -11.71 -10.57 -3.32
N THR A 11 -11.82 -10.52 -2.00
CA THR A 11 -10.86 -11.12 -1.05
C THR A 11 -11.49 -11.21 0.34
N THR A 12 -10.96 -12.10 1.19
CA THR A 12 -11.36 -12.19 2.59
C THR A 12 -10.32 -11.54 3.53
N PRO A 13 -10.71 -11.12 4.75
CA PRO A 13 -9.75 -10.85 5.82
C PRO A 13 -8.98 -12.12 6.22
N ILE A 14 -7.83 -11.98 6.89
CA ILE A 14 -7.11 -13.13 7.44
C ILE A 14 -7.80 -13.59 8.72
N HIS A 15 -8.10 -14.89 8.82
CA HIS A 15 -8.77 -15.45 9.99
C HIS A 15 -7.97 -15.13 11.29
N PRO A 16 -8.62 -14.78 12.41
CA PRO A 16 -7.91 -14.43 13.66
C PRO A 16 -6.90 -15.47 14.12
N GLN A 17 -7.26 -16.76 14.10
CA GLN A 17 -6.34 -17.85 14.48
C GLN A 17 -5.13 -17.96 13.54
N ILE A 18 -5.30 -17.60 12.27
CA ILE A 18 -4.21 -17.61 11.29
C ILE A 18 -3.29 -16.42 11.54
N ARG A 19 -3.84 -15.23 11.80
CA ARG A 19 -3.05 -14.05 12.19
C ARG A 19 -2.23 -14.31 13.44
N GLN A 20 -2.85 -14.93 14.45
CA GLN A 20 -2.18 -15.32 15.69
C GLN A 20 -1.04 -16.31 15.40
N MET A 21 -1.32 -17.39 14.67
CA MET A 21 -0.30 -18.38 14.30
C MET A 21 0.86 -17.75 13.53
N MET A 22 0.58 -16.84 12.59
CA MET A 22 1.62 -16.12 11.85
C MET A 22 2.44 -15.21 12.77
N ALA A 23 1.79 -14.49 13.69
CA ALA A 23 2.48 -13.65 14.67
C ALA A 23 3.37 -14.49 15.59
N GLU A 24 2.87 -15.59 16.16
CA GLU A 24 3.63 -16.52 16.99
C GLU A 24 4.81 -17.15 16.23
N SER A 25 4.64 -17.44 14.94
CA SER A 25 5.72 -17.97 14.09
C SER A 25 6.82 -16.95 13.82
N LEU A 26 6.49 -15.65 13.86
CA LEU A 26 7.40 -14.54 13.63
C LEU A 26 8.03 -14.00 14.93
N LEU A 27 7.32 -14.06 16.05
CA LEU A 27 7.74 -13.53 17.34
C LEU A 27 8.59 -14.56 18.11
N SER A 28 9.86 -14.23 18.34
CA SER A 28 10.78 -15.02 19.18
C SER A 28 10.76 -14.49 20.61
N GLN A 29 9.92 -15.05 21.49
CA GLN A 29 9.91 -14.64 22.91
C GLN A 29 10.87 -15.45 23.80
N GLN A 30 11.64 -16.40 23.25
CA GLN A 30 12.38 -17.37 24.08
C GLN A 30 13.81 -17.74 23.60
N LYS A 31 14.42 -17.02 22.66
CA LYS A 31 15.80 -17.32 22.21
C LYS A 31 16.73 -16.15 22.49
N GLU A 32 17.97 -16.45 22.86
CA GLU A 32 19.06 -15.48 23.10
C GLU A 32 19.35 -14.58 21.88
N ASN A 33 18.87 -14.96 20.69
CA ASN A 33 18.94 -14.16 19.48
C ASN A 33 17.52 -13.77 19.02
N GLU A 34 17.09 -12.56 19.37
CA GLU A 34 15.76 -12.02 19.09
C GLU A 34 15.42 -11.91 17.59
N PHE A 35 16.43 -11.98 16.70
CA PHE A 35 16.23 -11.91 15.25
C PHE A 35 15.82 -13.25 14.61
N ILE A 36 15.95 -14.37 15.31
CA ILE A 36 15.72 -15.72 14.76
C ILE A 36 14.33 -16.24 15.15
N SER A 37 13.40 -16.25 14.19
CA SER A 37 12.03 -16.78 14.37
C SER A 37 11.96 -18.31 14.34
N ASN A 38 10.77 -18.89 14.56
CA ASN A 38 10.58 -20.36 14.53
C ASN A 38 10.26 -20.89 13.10
N CYS A 39 10.08 -20.02 12.10
CA CYS A 39 9.62 -20.43 10.76
C CYS A 39 10.43 -19.81 9.60
N PHE A 40 11.71 -19.49 9.80
CA PHE A 40 12.59 -18.92 8.77
C PHE A 40 13.45 -19.96 8.03
N GLY A 41 13.58 -21.17 8.55
CA GLY A 41 14.48 -22.18 8.01
C GLY A 41 14.12 -22.62 6.59
N ASN A 42 15.12 -23.00 5.80
CA ASN A 42 14.91 -23.58 4.47
C ASN A 42 14.53 -25.07 4.60
N PRO A 43 13.36 -25.54 4.11
CA PRO A 43 12.93 -26.94 4.21
C PRO A 43 13.86 -27.95 3.54
N SER A 44 14.76 -27.49 2.66
CA SER A 44 15.76 -28.32 1.99
C SER A 44 17.02 -28.57 2.84
N SER A 45 17.18 -27.86 3.95
CA SER A 45 18.33 -28.01 4.84
C SER A 45 18.13 -29.16 5.85
N SER A 46 19.22 -29.86 6.18
CA SER A 46 19.23 -30.98 7.15
C SER A 46 19.38 -30.55 8.62
N HIS A 47 19.74 -29.29 8.89
CA HIS A 47 19.87 -28.76 10.25
C HIS A 47 18.51 -28.52 10.91
N VAL A 48 18.49 -28.34 12.23
CA VAL A 48 17.26 -28.23 13.05
C VAL A 48 16.21 -27.27 12.48
N TYR A 49 16.62 -26.06 12.05
CA TYR A 49 15.68 -25.08 11.47
C TYR A 49 15.06 -25.51 10.13
N GLY A 50 15.78 -26.29 9.33
CA GLY A 50 15.26 -26.83 8.07
C GLY A 50 14.30 -27.99 8.30
N VAL A 51 14.60 -28.84 9.29
CA VAL A 51 13.71 -29.92 9.74
C VAL A 51 12.38 -29.37 10.27
N GLU A 52 12.42 -28.33 11.12
CA GLU A 52 11.23 -27.67 11.65
C GLU A 52 10.38 -27.02 10.53
N ALA A 53 11.04 -26.32 9.61
CA ALA A 53 10.37 -25.75 8.43
C ALA A 53 9.72 -26.84 7.56
N LYS A 54 10.40 -27.98 7.35
CA LYS A 54 9.86 -29.12 6.61
C LYS A 54 8.65 -29.75 7.31
N GLN A 55 8.66 -29.84 8.65
CA GLN A 55 7.51 -30.32 9.42
C GLN A 55 6.30 -29.40 9.25
N SER A 56 6.50 -28.07 9.31
CA SER A 56 5.45 -27.07 9.07
C SER A 56 4.87 -27.16 7.66
N LEU A 57 5.73 -27.32 6.65
CA LEU A 57 5.33 -27.56 5.26
C LEU A 57 4.48 -28.84 5.12
N ASN A 58 4.92 -29.95 5.72
CA ASN A 58 4.22 -31.23 5.67
C ASN A 58 2.86 -31.18 6.39
N LEU A 59 2.77 -30.49 7.52
CA LEU A 59 1.52 -30.29 8.23
C LEU A 59 0.53 -29.49 7.37
N ALA A 60 0.99 -28.40 6.77
CA ALA A 60 0.17 -27.61 5.86
C ALA A 60 -0.36 -28.42 4.67
N ARG A 61 0.50 -29.29 4.11
CA ARG A 61 0.14 -30.19 3.00
C ARG A 61 -0.94 -31.17 3.40
N LYS A 62 -0.83 -31.78 4.59
CA LYS A 62 -1.87 -32.68 5.14
C LYS A 62 -3.20 -31.96 5.35
N GLN A 63 -3.17 -30.75 5.91
CA GLN A 63 -4.39 -29.97 6.16
C GLN A 63 -5.06 -29.52 4.85
N THR A 64 -4.26 -29.15 3.84
CA THR A 64 -4.76 -28.81 2.50
C THR A 64 -5.39 -30.02 1.84
N ALA A 65 -4.71 -31.18 1.87
CA ALA A 65 -5.23 -32.42 1.31
C ALA A 65 -6.55 -32.86 1.97
N SER A 66 -6.69 -32.66 3.28
CA SER A 66 -7.91 -32.98 4.03
C SER A 66 -9.10 -32.09 3.67
N LEU A 67 -8.90 -30.88 3.11
CA LEU A 67 -10.03 -30.02 2.72
C LEU A 67 -10.86 -30.68 1.60
N ILE A 68 -10.18 -31.25 0.61
CA ILE A 68 -10.77 -31.88 -0.58
C ILE A 68 -10.69 -33.41 -0.56
N ASP A 69 -10.30 -34.00 0.57
CA ASP A 69 -10.19 -35.45 0.78
C ASP A 69 -9.26 -36.17 -0.23
N CYS A 70 -8.05 -35.62 -0.45
CA CYS A 70 -7.02 -36.19 -1.31
C CYS A 70 -5.77 -36.66 -0.57
N GLN A 71 -4.77 -37.20 -1.29
CA GLN A 71 -3.48 -37.52 -0.70
C GLN A 71 -2.57 -36.29 -0.60
N PRO A 72 -1.74 -36.15 0.46
CA PRO A 72 -0.79 -35.04 0.56
C PRO A 72 0.19 -34.95 -0.61
N SER A 73 0.55 -36.07 -1.24
CA SER A 73 1.44 -36.10 -2.41
C SER A 73 0.84 -35.46 -3.67
N GLU A 74 -0.46 -35.22 -3.70
CA GLU A 74 -1.19 -34.62 -4.81
C GLU A 74 -1.31 -33.09 -4.66
N ILE A 75 -0.79 -32.52 -3.59
CA ILE A 75 -0.81 -31.09 -3.32
C ILE A 75 0.49 -30.47 -3.82
N VAL A 76 0.40 -29.40 -4.62
CA VAL A 76 1.51 -28.52 -4.99
C VAL A 76 1.19 -27.09 -4.59
N PHE A 77 2.05 -26.46 -3.79
CA PHE A 77 1.85 -25.06 -3.38
C PHE A 77 2.33 -24.08 -4.46
N THR A 78 1.56 -23.00 -4.63
CA THR A 78 1.81 -21.93 -5.60
C THR A 78 1.68 -20.57 -4.90
N SER A 79 1.96 -19.46 -5.59
CA SER A 79 1.75 -18.11 -5.04
C SER A 79 0.27 -17.67 -5.03
N GLY A 80 -0.65 -18.44 -5.60
CA GLY A 80 -2.07 -18.10 -5.64
C GLY A 80 -2.84 -18.80 -6.76
N GLY A 81 -4.16 -18.54 -6.83
CA GLY A 81 -5.02 -19.16 -7.84
C GLY A 81 -4.62 -18.85 -9.28
N THR A 82 -4.11 -17.65 -9.56
CA THR A 82 -3.59 -17.29 -10.90
C THR A 82 -2.42 -18.16 -11.31
N GLU A 83 -1.42 -18.38 -10.44
CA GLU A 83 -0.29 -19.26 -10.73
C GLU A 83 -0.76 -20.71 -10.91
N SER A 84 -1.67 -21.20 -10.05
CA SER A 84 -2.24 -22.55 -10.17
C SER A 84 -2.97 -22.77 -11.50
N ASN A 85 -3.83 -21.82 -11.92
CA ASN A 85 -4.53 -21.90 -13.21
C ASN A 85 -3.54 -21.91 -14.38
N ASN A 86 -2.51 -21.07 -14.33
CA ASN A 86 -1.50 -21.01 -15.39
C ASN A 86 -0.69 -22.31 -15.45
N MET A 87 -0.28 -22.84 -14.30
CA MET A 87 0.45 -24.10 -14.19
C MET A 87 -0.38 -25.29 -14.68
N ALA A 88 -1.67 -25.35 -14.34
CA ALA A 88 -2.57 -26.40 -14.81
C ALA A 88 -2.72 -26.35 -16.34
N ILE A 89 -3.07 -25.19 -16.89
CA ILE A 89 -3.41 -25.05 -18.31
C ILE A 89 -2.15 -25.16 -19.18
N GLN A 90 -1.10 -24.39 -18.90
CA GLN A 90 0.14 -24.46 -19.67
C GLN A 90 0.82 -25.82 -19.49
N GLY A 91 0.80 -26.38 -18.28
CA GLY A 91 1.42 -27.66 -18.01
C GLY A 91 0.82 -28.79 -18.86
N VAL A 92 -0.51 -28.83 -19.02
CA VAL A 92 -1.17 -29.82 -19.90
C VAL A 92 -0.90 -29.53 -21.37
N VAL A 93 -1.00 -28.27 -21.80
CA VAL A 93 -0.81 -27.89 -23.21
C VAL A 93 0.62 -28.17 -23.68
N ILE A 94 1.62 -27.77 -22.90
CA ILE A 94 3.04 -28.02 -23.22
C ILE A 94 3.31 -29.52 -23.18
N GLN A 95 2.76 -30.25 -22.21
CA GLN A 95 2.91 -31.70 -22.16
C GLN A 95 2.31 -32.39 -23.41
N ALA A 96 1.15 -31.95 -23.87
CA ALA A 96 0.53 -32.44 -25.10
C ALA A 96 1.42 -32.14 -26.33
N TYR A 97 1.98 -30.93 -26.39
CA TYR A 97 2.89 -30.50 -27.45
C TYR A 97 4.18 -31.34 -27.48
N VAL A 98 4.80 -31.59 -26.32
CA VAL A 98 5.97 -32.46 -26.17
C VAL A 98 5.66 -33.89 -26.58
N ASN A 99 4.43 -34.36 -26.37
CA ASN A 99 3.97 -35.68 -26.78
C ASN A 99 3.58 -35.76 -28.27
N GLY A 100 3.82 -34.70 -29.07
CA GLY A 100 3.59 -34.68 -30.52
C GLY A 100 2.24 -34.11 -30.96
N ASN A 101 1.38 -33.65 -30.04
CA ASN A 101 0.16 -32.91 -30.41
C ASN A 101 0.49 -31.43 -30.62
N HIS A 102 0.84 -31.07 -31.86
CA HIS A 102 1.22 -29.70 -32.24
C HIS A 102 0.05 -28.74 -32.45
N GLN A 103 -1.19 -29.20 -32.26
CA GLN A 103 -2.38 -28.36 -32.31
C GLN A 103 -3.38 -28.75 -31.19
N PRO A 104 -2.97 -28.63 -29.92
CA PRO A 104 -3.74 -29.13 -28.80
C PRO A 104 -5.12 -28.46 -28.74
N HIS A 105 -6.17 -29.26 -28.56
CA HIS A 105 -7.53 -28.75 -28.43
C HIS A 105 -7.94 -28.63 -26.95
N ILE A 106 -8.51 -27.48 -26.59
CA ILE A 106 -8.94 -27.13 -25.23
C ILE A 106 -10.42 -26.74 -25.26
N VAL A 107 -11.21 -27.26 -24.32
CA VAL A 107 -12.60 -26.83 -24.10
C VAL A 107 -12.68 -26.01 -22.81
N THR A 108 -13.35 -24.86 -22.85
CA THR A 108 -13.55 -23.97 -21.69
C THR A 108 -14.93 -23.31 -21.72
N SER A 109 -15.27 -22.46 -20.75
CA SER A 109 -16.53 -21.72 -20.73
C SER A 109 -16.36 -20.23 -21.06
N SER A 110 -17.47 -19.55 -21.37
CA SER A 110 -17.51 -18.14 -21.80
C SER A 110 -17.42 -17.11 -20.66
N PHE A 111 -17.34 -17.55 -19.41
CA PHE A 111 -17.39 -16.68 -18.22
C PHE A 111 -16.32 -17.01 -17.17
N GLU A 112 -15.21 -17.59 -17.61
CA GLU A 112 -14.06 -17.94 -16.77
C GLU A 112 -13.38 -16.71 -16.14
N HIS A 113 -12.54 -16.94 -15.12
CA HIS A 113 -11.72 -15.87 -14.57
C HIS A 113 -10.70 -15.37 -15.61
N PRO A 114 -10.35 -14.07 -15.64
CA PRO A 114 -9.33 -13.54 -16.56
C PRO A 114 -7.97 -14.26 -16.51
N ALA A 115 -7.64 -14.91 -15.39
CA ALA A 115 -6.44 -15.75 -15.29
C ALA A 115 -6.46 -16.97 -16.21
N VAL A 116 -7.64 -17.53 -16.49
CA VAL A 116 -7.86 -18.65 -17.43
C VAL A 116 -7.95 -18.10 -18.86
N GLU A 117 -8.76 -17.07 -19.10
CA GLU A 117 -8.92 -16.48 -20.43
C GLU A 117 -7.58 -16.03 -21.04
N ASN A 118 -6.76 -15.33 -20.25
CA ASN A 118 -5.49 -14.81 -20.73
C ASN A 118 -4.46 -15.91 -20.97
N VAL A 119 -4.43 -16.96 -20.15
CA VAL A 119 -3.50 -18.07 -20.40
C VAL A 119 -3.93 -18.89 -21.62
N LEU A 120 -5.23 -19.04 -21.87
CA LEU A 120 -5.73 -19.65 -23.10
C LEU A 120 -5.36 -18.83 -24.34
N ARG A 121 -5.38 -17.49 -24.25
CA ARG A 121 -4.89 -16.61 -25.31
C ARG A 121 -3.40 -16.85 -25.59
N VAL A 122 -2.59 -17.01 -24.55
CA VAL A 122 -1.16 -17.37 -24.69
C VAL A 122 -1.01 -18.75 -25.34
N CYS A 123 -1.82 -19.74 -24.95
CA CYS A 123 -1.77 -21.07 -25.54
C CYS A 123 -2.13 -21.08 -27.04
N LYS A 124 -3.13 -20.29 -27.46
CA LYS A 124 -3.44 -20.06 -28.88
C LYS A 124 -2.24 -19.49 -29.63
N GLN A 125 -1.60 -18.47 -29.06
CA GLN A 125 -0.52 -17.73 -29.71
C GLN A 125 0.78 -18.53 -29.80
N LEU A 126 1.18 -19.24 -28.74
CA LEU A 126 2.51 -19.88 -28.66
C LEU A 126 2.49 -21.36 -29.07
N TYR A 127 1.37 -22.05 -28.88
CA TYR A 127 1.27 -23.50 -29.12
C TYR A 127 0.23 -23.86 -30.17
N ASN A 128 -0.28 -22.87 -30.92
CA ASN A 128 -1.35 -23.05 -31.92
C ASN A 128 -2.57 -23.81 -31.37
N ALA A 129 -2.85 -23.64 -30.07
CA ALA A 129 -3.93 -24.38 -29.42
C ALA A 129 -5.29 -23.97 -30.01
N ARG A 130 -6.14 -24.94 -30.33
CA ARG A 130 -7.55 -24.68 -30.66
C ARG A 130 -8.33 -24.59 -29.36
N VAL A 131 -9.16 -23.56 -29.20
CA VAL A 131 -9.99 -23.41 -27.99
C VAL A 131 -11.45 -23.31 -28.39
N THR A 132 -12.25 -24.25 -27.90
CA THR A 132 -13.71 -24.21 -27.96
C THR A 132 -14.24 -23.58 -26.68
N VAL A 133 -15.05 -22.54 -26.83
CA VAL A 133 -15.65 -21.79 -25.71
C VAL A 133 -17.13 -22.15 -25.65
N LEU A 134 -17.54 -22.81 -24.57
CA LEU A 134 -18.92 -23.17 -24.30
C LEU A 134 -19.72 -21.95 -23.87
N ASN A 135 -20.89 -21.79 -24.48
CA ASN A 135 -21.86 -20.81 -24.01
C ASN A 135 -22.47 -21.27 -22.68
N VAL A 136 -22.99 -20.29 -21.93
CA VAL A 136 -23.76 -20.53 -20.72
C VAL A 136 -25.21 -20.11 -20.95
N ASP A 137 -26.12 -20.71 -20.20
CA ASP A 137 -27.52 -20.28 -20.19
C ASP A 137 -27.71 -18.99 -19.39
N ASN A 138 -28.96 -18.50 -19.33
CA ASN A 138 -29.32 -17.27 -18.60
C ASN A 138 -29.12 -17.38 -17.08
N PHE A 139 -28.90 -18.58 -16.54
CA PHE A 139 -28.57 -18.81 -15.13
C PHE A 139 -27.07 -19.01 -14.89
N GLY A 140 -26.26 -19.06 -15.96
CA GLY A 140 -24.82 -19.26 -15.88
C GLY A 140 -24.39 -20.72 -15.76
N PHE A 141 -25.19 -21.69 -16.21
CA PHE A 141 -24.72 -23.07 -16.37
C PHE A 141 -24.14 -23.29 -17.75
N ILE A 142 -23.03 -24.01 -17.84
CA ILE A 142 -22.54 -24.49 -19.13
C ILE A 142 -23.53 -25.49 -19.73
N ASN A 143 -23.63 -25.51 -21.06
CA ASN A 143 -24.38 -26.55 -21.75
C ASN A 143 -23.59 -27.86 -21.79
N LEU A 144 -24.09 -28.88 -21.08
CA LEU A 144 -23.46 -30.20 -20.99
C LEU A 144 -23.51 -30.98 -22.31
N GLN A 145 -24.51 -30.74 -23.15
CA GLN A 145 -24.58 -31.33 -24.49
C GLN A 145 -23.47 -30.76 -25.37
N ASP A 146 -23.32 -29.43 -25.38
CA ASP A 146 -22.25 -28.76 -26.12
C ASP A 146 -20.87 -29.21 -25.63
N LEU A 147 -20.70 -29.41 -24.32
CA LEU A 147 -19.47 -30.01 -23.77
C LEU A 147 -19.24 -31.38 -24.41
N SER A 148 -20.21 -32.29 -24.36
CA SER A 148 -20.08 -33.63 -24.93
C SER A 148 -19.77 -33.62 -26.42
N GLU A 149 -20.40 -32.75 -27.21
CA GLU A 149 -20.22 -32.64 -28.65
C GLU A 149 -18.91 -31.96 -29.04
N SER A 150 -18.36 -31.09 -28.17
CA SER A 150 -17.08 -30.42 -28.40
C SER A 150 -15.87 -31.33 -28.22
N LEU A 151 -16.01 -32.45 -27.51
CA LEU A 151 -14.88 -33.36 -27.27
C LEU A 151 -14.51 -34.12 -28.55
N THR A 152 -13.22 -34.03 -28.89
CA THR A 152 -12.60 -34.75 -30.02
C THR A 152 -11.34 -35.49 -29.56
N THR A 153 -10.80 -36.35 -30.42
CA THR A 153 -9.52 -37.06 -30.18
C THR A 153 -8.30 -36.14 -30.07
N ASP A 154 -8.40 -34.88 -30.50
CA ASP A 154 -7.31 -33.90 -30.33
C ASP A 154 -7.39 -33.15 -29.00
N THR A 155 -8.48 -33.32 -28.26
CA THR A 155 -8.73 -32.62 -26.99
C THR A 155 -7.73 -33.11 -25.96
N CYS A 156 -7.00 -32.18 -25.35
CA CYS A 156 -6.06 -32.50 -24.28
C CYS A 156 -6.56 -32.00 -22.91
N LEU A 157 -7.38 -30.95 -22.90
CA LEU A 157 -7.81 -30.28 -21.67
C LEU A 157 -9.27 -29.81 -21.76
N VAL A 158 -10.03 -30.09 -20.72
CA VAL A 158 -11.27 -29.39 -20.38
C VAL A 158 -10.99 -28.56 -19.13
N THR A 159 -11.16 -27.24 -19.20
CA THR A 159 -10.93 -26.32 -18.08
C THR A 159 -12.17 -25.47 -17.82
N ILE A 160 -12.82 -25.71 -16.69
CA ILE A 160 -14.10 -25.09 -16.31
C ILE A 160 -14.02 -24.54 -14.89
N MET A 161 -14.48 -23.33 -14.64
CA MET A 161 -14.63 -22.82 -13.28
C MET A 161 -15.73 -23.59 -12.56
N LEU A 162 -15.47 -23.99 -11.30
CA LEU A 162 -16.46 -24.71 -10.51
C LEU A 162 -17.58 -23.79 -10.02
N ALA A 163 -17.23 -22.58 -9.58
CA ALA A 163 -18.21 -21.59 -9.12
C ALA A 163 -17.84 -20.20 -9.64
N ASN A 164 -18.82 -19.50 -10.20
CA ASN A 164 -18.61 -18.17 -10.74
C ASN A 164 -18.46 -17.12 -9.63
N ASN A 165 -17.42 -16.28 -9.72
CA ASN A 165 -17.12 -15.27 -8.71
C ASN A 165 -18.10 -14.09 -8.68
N GLU A 166 -18.81 -13.82 -9.76
CA GLU A 166 -19.73 -12.69 -9.89
C GLU A 166 -21.17 -13.06 -9.54
N ILE A 167 -21.70 -14.12 -10.14
CA ILE A 167 -23.13 -14.51 -10.02
C ILE A 167 -23.35 -15.69 -9.07
N GLY A 168 -22.29 -16.33 -8.59
CA GLY A 168 -22.37 -17.41 -7.63
C GLY A 168 -22.83 -18.77 -8.20
N THR A 169 -23.23 -18.87 -9.47
CA THR A 169 -23.64 -20.15 -10.08
C THR A 169 -22.52 -21.19 -9.99
N VAL A 170 -22.90 -22.42 -9.62
CA VAL A 170 -21.99 -23.56 -9.42
C VAL A 170 -22.22 -24.58 -10.53
N ASN A 171 -21.19 -24.86 -11.33
CA ASN A 171 -21.25 -25.85 -12.40
C ASN A 171 -21.33 -27.29 -11.84
N PRO A 172 -22.04 -28.21 -12.50
CA PRO A 172 -22.25 -29.56 -12.00
C PRO A 172 -20.99 -30.43 -12.19
N GLN A 173 -20.11 -30.45 -11.19
CA GLN A 173 -18.81 -31.13 -11.27
C GLN A 173 -18.90 -32.63 -11.63
N ALA A 174 -19.87 -33.36 -11.07
CA ALA A 174 -20.04 -34.80 -11.29
C ALA A 174 -20.48 -35.12 -12.72
N ASP A 175 -21.37 -34.30 -13.30
CA ASP A 175 -21.83 -34.47 -14.69
C ASP A 175 -20.71 -34.15 -15.67
N ILE A 176 -19.97 -33.06 -15.44
CA ILE A 176 -18.81 -32.67 -16.25
C ILE A 176 -17.75 -33.78 -16.22
N PHE A 177 -17.43 -34.30 -15.03
CA PHE A 177 -16.51 -35.43 -14.88
C PHE A 177 -17.01 -36.66 -15.63
N SER A 178 -18.29 -37.02 -15.48
CA SER A 178 -18.89 -38.19 -16.14
C SER A 178 -18.79 -38.08 -17.66
N ILE A 179 -19.06 -36.92 -18.25
CA ILE A 179 -18.95 -36.69 -19.70
C ILE A 179 -17.51 -36.90 -20.18
N VAL A 180 -16.53 -36.26 -19.53
CA VAL A 180 -15.11 -36.38 -19.91
C VAL A 180 -14.60 -37.81 -19.71
N SER A 181 -14.97 -38.45 -18.60
CA SER A 181 -14.60 -39.83 -18.28
C SER A 181 -15.18 -40.83 -19.29
N ASN A 182 -16.47 -40.69 -19.63
CA ASN A 182 -17.13 -41.54 -20.62
C ASN A 182 -16.49 -41.39 -22.00
N PHE A 183 -16.17 -40.16 -22.41
CA PHE A 183 -15.45 -39.92 -23.66
C PHE A 183 -14.06 -40.55 -23.66
N ASN A 184 -13.31 -40.39 -22.56
CA ASN A 184 -12.00 -41.01 -22.37
C ASN A 184 -12.07 -42.55 -22.49
N ASN A 185 -13.04 -43.17 -21.82
CA ASN A 185 -13.22 -44.62 -21.84
C ASN A 185 -13.62 -45.14 -23.23
N ALA A 186 -14.58 -44.48 -23.89
CA ALA A 186 -15.07 -44.87 -25.21
C ALA A 186 -13.99 -44.77 -26.30
N ASN A 187 -13.12 -43.77 -26.22
CA ASN A 187 -12.12 -43.47 -27.24
C ASN A 187 -10.67 -43.85 -26.86
N LYS A 188 -10.47 -44.45 -25.68
CA LYS A 188 -9.14 -44.77 -25.11
C LYS A 188 -8.23 -43.54 -25.02
N MET A 189 -8.81 -42.42 -24.61
CA MET A 189 -8.14 -41.13 -24.47
C MET A 189 -7.79 -40.81 -23.00
N SER A 190 -6.99 -39.76 -22.79
CA SER A 190 -6.69 -39.22 -21.46
C SER A 190 -6.78 -37.69 -21.46
N ILE A 191 -7.94 -37.18 -21.85
CA ILE A 191 -8.31 -35.76 -21.71
C ILE A 191 -8.22 -35.40 -20.23
N LYS A 192 -7.51 -34.33 -19.90
CA LYS A 192 -7.40 -33.83 -18.53
C LYS A 192 -8.57 -32.91 -18.20
N LEU A 193 -9.12 -33.06 -17.00
CA LEU A 193 -10.12 -32.15 -16.46
C LEU A 193 -9.50 -31.24 -15.39
N HIS A 194 -9.53 -29.94 -15.63
CA HIS A 194 -9.16 -28.90 -14.68
C HIS A 194 -10.41 -28.16 -14.20
N MET A 195 -10.54 -28.02 -12.87
CA MET A 195 -11.57 -27.21 -12.24
C MET A 195 -10.96 -26.04 -11.48
N ASP A 196 -11.32 -24.80 -11.85
CA ASP A 196 -10.99 -23.64 -11.02
C ASP A 196 -11.96 -23.56 -9.84
N ALA A 197 -11.53 -24.08 -8.69
CA ALA A 197 -12.30 -24.09 -7.45
C ALA A 197 -12.00 -22.89 -6.56
N SER A 198 -11.33 -21.83 -7.05
CA SER A 198 -10.95 -20.67 -6.25
C SER A 198 -12.13 -20.04 -5.48
N GLN A 199 -13.34 -20.05 -6.04
CA GLN A 199 -14.53 -19.55 -5.36
C GLN A 199 -15.34 -20.62 -4.62
N ALA A 200 -15.14 -21.89 -4.93
CA ALA A 200 -15.86 -22.99 -4.31
C ALA A 200 -15.19 -23.47 -3.02
N SER A 201 -13.86 -23.55 -3.04
CA SER A 201 -13.06 -24.08 -1.94
C SER A 201 -13.33 -23.32 -0.63
N GLY A 202 -13.68 -24.06 0.42
CA GLY A 202 -13.98 -23.50 1.74
C GLY A 202 -15.35 -22.82 1.88
N LYS A 203 -16.16 -22.82 0.82
CA LYS A 203 -17.55 -22.32 0.80
C LYS A 203 -18.56 -23.42 0.49
N ILE A 204 -18.20 -24.36 -0.38
CA ILE A 204 -19.00 -25.54 -0.73
C ILE A 204 -18.08 -26.77 -0.84
N PRO A 205 -18.64 -28.00 -0.82
CA PRO A 205 -17.86 -29.21 -1.06
C PRO A 205 -17.23 -29.21 -2.47
N VAL A 206 -15.96 -29.60 -2.54
CA VAL A 206 -15.20 -29.76 -3.79
C VAL A 206 -14.73 -31.22 -3.84
N THR A 207 -15.08 -31.93 -4.92
CA THR A 207 -14.71 -33.33 -5.13
C THR A 207 -13.39 -33.44 -5.87
N THR A 208 -12.66 -34.55 -5.67
CA THR A 208 -11.36 -34.85 -6.30
C THR A 208 -11.48 -35.73 -7.54
N GLU A 209 -12.62 -35.70 -8.23
CA GLU A 209 -12.82 -36.48 -9.45
C GLU A 209 -12.00 -35.96 -10.62
N ALA A 210 -11.90 -34.62 -10.74
CA ALA A 210 -11.07 -33.92 -11.72
C ALA A 210 -9.57 -34.25 -11.57
N ASP A 211 -8.81 -34.10 -12.65
CA ASP A 211 -7.37 -34.35 -12.63
C ASP A 211 -6.57 -33.22 -11.98
N LEU A 212 -7.09 -31.99 -12.07
CA LEU A 212 -6.44 -30.77 -11.61
C LEU A 212 -7.47 -29.85 -10.93
N ILE A 213 -7.16 -29.32 -9.75
CA ILE A 213 -8.06 -28.39 -9.05
C ILE A 213 -7.28 -27.20 -8.50
N THR A 214 -7.68 -25.99 -8.88
CA THR A 214 -7.06 -24.76 -8.39
C THR A 214 -7.74 -24.27 -7.10
N LEU A 215 -6.91 -23.94 -6.11
CA LEU A 215 -7.31 -23.37 -4.81
C LEU A 215 -6.61 -22.01 -4.58
N ALA A 216 -7.36 -21.01 -4.11
CA ALA A 216 -6.84 -19.67 -3.83
C ALA A 216 -6.93 -19.32 -2.33
N GLY A 217 -5.80 -19.09 -1.67
CA GLY A 217 -5.75 -18.90 -0.21
C GLY A 217 -6.53 -17.70 0.30
N HIS A 218 -6.40 -16.54 -0.35
CA HIS A 218 -7.05 -15.30 0.08
C HIS A 218 -8.59 -15.26 -0.11
N LYS A 219 -9.17 -16.35 -0.65
CA LYS A 219 -10.61 -16.58 -0.73
C LYS A 219 -11.12 -17.51 0.38
N MET A 220 -10.21 -18.04 1.19
CA MET A 220 -10.44 -18.92 2.34
C MET A 220 -9.79 -18.37 3.62
N TYR A 221 -9.70 -17.05 3.76
CA TYR A 221 -9.17 -16.39 4.96
C TYR A 221 -7.68 -16.61 5.24
N ALA A 222 -6.92 -17.13 4.27
CA ALA A 222 -5.46 -17.19 4.32
C ALA A 222 -4.83 -15.85 3.89
N PRO A 223 -3.54 -15.58 4.19
CA PRO A 223 -2.85 -14.43 3.62
C PRO A 223 -2.84 -14.47 2.08
N LYS A 224 -2.77 -13.29 1.46
CA LYS A 224 -2.56 -13.14 0.01
C LYS A 224 -1.16 -13.65 -0.36
N GLY A 225 -0.95 -14.14 -1.58
CA GLY A 225 0.37 -14.62 -2.02
C GLY A 225 0.65 -16.10 -1.73
N VAL A 226 -0.40 -16.90 -1.48
CA VAL A 226 -0.32 -18.37 -1.42
C VAL A 226 -1.56 -19.02 -2.03
N GLY A 227 -1.36 -20.13 -2.73
CA GLY A 227 -2.39 -20.97 -3.31
C GLY A 227 -1.92 -22.41 -3.44
N CYS A 228 -2.74 -23.23 -4.10
CA CYS A 228 -2.44 -24.62 -4.32
C CYS A 228 -3.03 -25.08 -5.65
N LEU A 229 -2.32 -26.00 -6.31
CA LEU A 229 -2.84 -26.83 -7.38
C LEU A 229 -2.87 -28.28 -6.87
N TYR A 230 -4.07 -28.86 -6.81
CA TYR A 230 -4.21 -30.31 -6.69
C TYR A 230 -3.87 -30.94 -8.04
N ILE A 231 -3.07 -32.00 -8.01
CA ILE A 231 -2.68 -32.79 -9.18
C ILE A 231 -2.91 -34.25 -8.85
N LYS A 232 -3.94 -34.83 -9.47
CA LYS A 232 -4.28 -36.24 -9.32
C LYS A 232 -3.09 -37.13 -9.65
N GLN A 233 -2.87 -38.15 -8.83
CA GLN A 233 -1.75 -39.07 -9.02
C GLN A 233 -1.77 -39.68 -10.44
N GLY A 234 -0.63 -39.61 -11.12
CA GLY A 234 -0.48 -40.10 -12.50
C GLY A 234 -0.72 -39.04 -13.59
N THR A 235 -1.24 -37.87 -13.23
CA THR A 235 -1.33 -36.73 -14.17
C THR A 235 0.04 -36.12 -14.39
N LYS A 236 0.50 -36.14 -15.65
CA LYS A 236 1.78 -35.54 -16.06
C LYS A 236 1.55 -34.11 -16.54
N LEU A 237 2.34 -33.19 -15.99
CA LEU A 237 2.38 -31.79 -16.40
C LEU A 237 3.82 -31.42 -16.76
N TYR A 238 3.97 -30.55 -17.75
CA TYR A 238 5.23 -29.85 -17.93
C TYR A 238 5.33 -28.73 -16.89
N LYS A 239 6.48 -28.57 -16.23
CA LYS A 239 6.68 -27.51 -15.24
C LYS A 239 6.80 -26.14 -15.92
N SER A 240 6.10 -25.13 -15.40
CA SER A 240 6.13 -23.76 -15.92
C SER A 240 7.24 -22.90 -15.30
N ILE A 241 7.70 -23.26 -14.09
CA ILE A 241 8.77 -22.57 -13.37
C ILE A 241 9.95 -23.52 -13.22
N GLU A 242 11.04 -23.19 -13.92
CA GLU A 242 12.29 -23.96 -13.93
C GLU A 242 13.21 -23.60 -12.75
N GLY A 243 13.96 -24.58 -12.25
CA GLY A 243 14.88 -24.42 -11.13
C GLY A 243 15.15 -25.73 -10.40
N ALA A 244 15.38 -25.66 -9.09
CA ALA A 244 15.62 -26.83 -8.23
C ALA A 244 14.34 -27.66 -7.99
N GLY A 245 14.47 -28.78 -7.29
CA GLY A 245 13.42 -29.80 -7.15
C GLY A 245 12.33 -29.54 -6.09
N GLN A 246 12.05 -28.28 -5.72
CA GLN A 246 10.94 -27.98 -4.79
C GLN A 246 9.59 -28.45 -5.35
N GLU A 247 8.63 -28.69 -4.45
CA GLU A 247 7.28 -29.17 -4.79
C GLU A 247 7.31 -30.32 -5.81
N THR A 248 8.07 -31.37 -5.48
CA THR A 248 8.28 -32.57 -6.33
C THR A 248 8.78 -32.27 -7.75
N ASN A 249 9.59 -31.21 -7.91
CA ASN A 249 10.11 -30.73 -9.19
C ASN A 249 9.01 -30.25 -10.16
N LEU A 250 7.85 -29.88 -9.64
CA LEU A 250 6.75 -29.29 -10.41
C LEU A 250 6.71 -27.77 -10.29
N ARG A 251 7.20 -27.19 -9.18
CA ARG A 251 7.21 -25.75 -8.93
C ARG A 251 8.49 -25.35 -8.18
N ALA A 252 9.48 -24.84 -8.90
CA ALA A 252 10.76 -24.45 -8.32
C ALA A 252 10.68 -23.17 -7.47
N GLY A 253 11.67 -23.00 -6.59
CA GLY A 253 11.83 -21.84 -5.72
C GLY A 253 11.56 -22.19 -4.25
N THR A 254 12.37 -21.62 -3.35
CA THR A 254 12.28 -21.86 -1.90
C THR A 254 10.85 -21.66 -1.40
N GLU A 255 10.33 -22.63 -0.66
CA GLU A 255 8.94 -22.63 -0.22
C GLU A 255 8.67 -21.49 0.77
N ASN A 256 7.55 -20.76 0.58
CA ASN A 256 7.10 -19.74 1.54
C ASN A 256 6.42 -20.42 2.73
N VAL A 257 7.22 -21.00 3.63
CA VAL A 257 6.78 -21.89 4.71
C VAL A 257 5.73 -21.23 5.60
N LEU A 258 5.91 -19.96 5.97
CA LEU A 258 4.96 -19.24 6.83
C LEU A 258 3.58 -19.11 6.17
N TYR A 259 3.54 -18.72 4.90
CA TYR A 259 2.27 -18.54 4.18
C TYR A 259 1.62 -19.87 3.85
N ILE A 260 2.42 -20.88 3.51
CA ILE A 260 1.94 -22.25 3.29
C ILE A 260 1.35 -22.82 4.58
N ARG A 261 2.02 -22.61 5.73
CA ARG A 261 1.50 -22.99 7.05
C ARG A 261 0.17 -22.32 7.36
N ALA A 262 0.05 -21.02 7.05
CA ALA A 262 -1.18 -20.24 7.19
C ALA A 262 -2.30 -20.77 6.29
N PHE A 263 -1.98 -21.09 5.03
CA PHE A 263 -2.92 -21.67 4.08
C PHE A 263 -3.41 -23.06 4.52
N GLY A 264 -2.51 -23.92 5.02
CA GLY A 264 -2.90 -25.21 5.60
C GLY A 264 -3.87 -25.04 6.78
N LEU A 265 -3.64 -24.07 7.67
CA LEU A 265 -4.55 -23.79 8.78
C LEU A 265 -5.91 -23.27 8.27
N ALA A 266 -5.92 -22.39 7.26
CA ALA A 266 -7.16 -21.96 6.58
C ALA A 266 -7.96 -23.14 6.02
N CYS A 267 -7.30 -24.11 5.39
CA CYS A 267 -7.93 -25.32 4.88
C CYS A 267 -8.56 -26.15 6.00
N ALA A 268 -7.84 -26.34 7.12
CA ALA A 268 -8.35 -27.07 8.27
C ALA A 268 -9.59 -26.40 8.91
N ILE A 269 -9.54 -25.08 9.12
CA ILE A 269 -10.68 -24.31 9.65
C ILE A 269 -11.86 -24.39 8.68
N SER A 270 -11.59 -24.22 7.38
CA SER A 270 -12.65 -24.26 6.37
C SER A 270 -13.33 -25.62 6.28
N LYS A 271 -12.60 -26.73 6.46
CA LYS A 271 -13.18 -28.08 6.52
C LYS A 271 -14.08 -28.24 7.76
N ALA A 272 -13.62 -27.76 8.92
CA ALA A 272 -14.36 -27.88 10.18
C ALA A 272 -15.64 -27.03 10.20
N GLU A 273 -15.62 -25.86 9.58
CA GLU A 273 -16.73 -24.90 9.62
C GLU A 273 -17.63 -24.91 8.38
N LEU A 274 -17.37 -25.79 7.40
CA LEU A 274 -18.04 -25.76 6.10
C LEU A 274 -19.57 -25.75 6.21
N SER A 275 -20.14 -26.67 6.99
CA SER A 275 -21.59 -26.78 7.16
C SER A 275 -22.19 -25.53 7.82
N ARG A 276 -21.50 -24.96 8.81
CA ARG A 276 -21.91 -23.72 9.50
C ARG A 276 -21.92 -22.57 8.50
N ARG A 277 -20.84 -22.39 7.74
CA ARG A 277 -20.70 -21.33 6.72
C ARG A 277 -21.79 -21.41 5.66
N ILE A 278 -22.06 -22.60 5.15
CA ILE A 278 -23.09 -22.81 4.13
C ILE A 278 -24.45 -22.29 4.62
N ALA A 279 -24.87 -22.71 5.81
CA ALA A 279 -26.16 -22.29 6.38
C ALA A 279 -26.18 -20.79 6.74
N GLU A 280 -25.17 -20.32 7.47
CA GLU A 280 -25.11 -18.93 7.96
C GLU A 280 -24.99 -17.92 6.81
N HIS A 281 -24.12 -18.17 5.83
CA HIS A 281 -23.93 -17.24 4.71
C HIS A 281 -25.18 -17.19 3.82
N ALA A 282 -25.85 -18.33 3.61
CA ALA A 282 -27.12 -18.37 2.90
C ALA A 282 -28.20 -17.55 3.62
N HIS A 283 -28.30 -17.69 4.94
CA HIS A 283 -29.21 -16.91 5.76
C HIS A 283 -28.92 -15.40 5.68
N TYR A 284 -27.65 -14.99 5.74
CA TYR A 284 -27.26 -13.59 5.59
C TYR A 284 -27.62 -13.02 4.21
N ILE A 285 -27.43 -13.79 3.13
CA ILE A 285 -27.86 -13.38 1.80
C ILE A 285 -29.39 -13.26 1.72
N GLN A 286 -30.14 -14.16 2.36
CA GLN A 286 -31.59 -14.09 2.45
C GLN A 286 -32.06 -12.80 3.15
N ILE A 287 -31.44 -12.42 4.28
CA ILE A 287 -31.73 -11.15 4.99
C ILE A 287 -31.53 -9.95 4.07
N ILE A 288 -30.41 -9.91 3.35
CA ILE A 288 -30.11 -8.80 2.44
C ILE A 288 -31.16 -8.72 1.33
N TYR A 289 -31.45 -9.86 0.69
CA TYR A 289 -32.44 -9.93 -0.38
C TYR A 289 -33.84 -9.51 0.10
N ASP A 290 -34.29 -9.98 1.27
CA ASP A 290 -35.61 -9.67 1.80
C ASP A 290 -35.83 -8.16 2.05
N LYS A 291 -34.75 -7.42 2.33
CA LYS A 291 -34.83 -5.97 2.50
C LYS A 291 -34.92 -5.23 1.16
N VAL A 292 -34.26 -5.73 0.11
CA VAL A 292 -34.16 -5.03 -1.18
C VAL A 292 -35.16 -5.52 -2.23
N LYS A 293 -35.80 -6.67 -2.05
CA LYS A 293 -36.74 -7.26 -3.01
C LYS A 293 -37.98 -6.41 -3.31
N GLN A 294 -38.27 -5.42 -2.47
CA GLN A 294 -39.38 -4.48 -2.65
C GLN A 294 -39.11 -3.40 -3.72
N PHE A 295 -37.85 -3.22 -4.13
CA PHE A 295 -37.45 -2.27 -5.17
C PHE A 295 -37.53 -2.89 -6.56
N ASP A 296 -37.50 -2.07 -7.60
CA ASP A 296 -37.36 -2.59 -8.97
C ASP A 296 -35.95 -3.17 -9.14
N HIS A 297 -35.86 -4.48 -9.36
CA HIS A 297 -34.60 -5.20 -9.36
C HIS A 297 -34.64 -6.46 -10.23
N LYS A 298 -33.45 -6.95 -10.59
CA LYS A 298 -33.24 -8.26 -11.21
C LYS A 298 -32.09 -8.99 -10.52
N VAL A 299 -32.35 -10.18 -9.98
CA VAL A 299 -31.28 -11.10 -9.53
C VAL A 299 -30.70 -11.82 -10.75
N ASN A 300 -29.37 -11.91 -10.82
CA ASN A 300 -28.64 -12.59 -11.88
C ASN A 300 -28.13 -13.96 -11.39
N GLY A 301 -28.00 -14.92 -12.32
CA GLY A 301 -27.58 -16.28 -12.03
C GLY A 301 -28.66 -17.14 -11.38
N PHE A 302 -28.30 -18.36 -10.96
CA PHE A 302 -29.28 -19.34 -10.48
C PHE A 302 -30.00 -18.93 -9.18
N ALA A 303 -29.41 -18.03 -8.38
CA ALA A 303 -30.06 -17.47 -7.20
C ALA A 303 -31.44 -16.85 -7.53
N GLN A 304 -31.63 -16.30 -8.73
CA GLN A 304 -32.90 -15.77 -9.20
C GLN A 304 -34.03 -16.81 -9.12
N TYR A 305 -33.77 -18.02 -9.62
CA TYR A 305 -34.76 -19.10 -9.60
C TYR A 305 -35.13 -19.47 -8.16
N LEU A 306 -34.15 -19.57 -7.27
CA LEU A 306 -34.39 -19.94 -5.89
C LEU A 306 -35.15 -18.87 -5.10
N PHE A 307 -34.87 -17.58 -5.32
CA PHE A 307 -35.65 -16.51 -4.69
C PHE A 307 -37.08 -16.46 -5.19
N ASN A 308 -37.31 -16.65 -6.49
CA ASN A 308 -38.67 -16.70 -7.07
C ASN A 308 -39.50 -17.85 -6.46
N MET A 309 -38.86 -18.96 -6.11
CA MET A 309 -39.49 -20.10 -5.45
C MET A 309 -39.56 -19.98 -3.92
N ASN A 310 -39.03 -18.90 -3.33
CA ASN A 310 -38.79 -18.76 -1.88
C ASN A 310 -38.03 -19.95 -1.26
N GLN A 311 -37.03 -20.46 -1.99
CA GLN A 311 -36.26 -21.65 -1.65
C GLN A 311 -34.76 -21.39 -1.50
N PHE A 312 -34.30 -20.13 -1.52
CA PHE A 312 -32.87 -19.83 -1.47
C PHE A 312 -32.20 -20.41 -0.22
N GLU A 313 -32.57 -19.98 0.98
CA GLU A 313 -31.99 -20.52 2.22
C GLU A 313 -32.20 -22.04 2.37
N ALA A 314 -33.39 -22.53 2.03
CA ALA A 314 -33.74 -23.94 2.13
C ALA A 314 -32.89 -24.85 1.21
N HIS A 315 -32.39 -24.32 0.08
CA HIS A 315 -31.54 -25.05 -0.87
C HIS A 315 -30.19 -25.46 -0.27
N PHE A 316 -29.72 -24.77 0.78
CA PHE A 316 -28.39 -25.01 1.37
C PHE A 316 -28.36 -26.14 2.41
N THR A 317 -29.37 -27.01 2.38
CA THR A 317 -29.46 -28.22 3.20
C THR A 317 -29.24 -29.51 2.39
N THR A 318 -29.20 -29.43 1.05
CA THR A 318 -29.06 -30.59 0.16
C THR A 318 -27.63 -30.73 -0.36
N LYS A 319 -27.26 -31.96 -0.76
CA LYS A 319 -26.10 -32.19 -1.63
C LYS A 319 -26.36 -31.54 -3.00
N ASP A 320 -25.32 -31.21 -3.73
CA ASP A 320 -25.38 -30.61 -5.08
C ASP A 320 -25.89 -29.16 -5.13
N LEU A 321 -25.17 -28.27 -4.43
CA LEU A 321 -25.42 -26.84 -4.43
C LEU A 321 -25.21 -26.24 -5.83
N LYS A 322 -26.22 -25.53 -6.34
CA LYS A 322 -26.21 -24.91 -7.67
C LYS A 322 -25.83 -23.43 -7.68
N THR A 323 -25.70 -22.84 -6.50
CA THR A 323 -25.25 -21.46 -6.30
C THR A 323 -24.45 -21.38 -5.01
N LEU A 324 -23.54 -20.41 -4.90
CA LEU A 324 -22.78 -20.16 -3.68
C LEU A 324 -23.70 -19.59 -2.59
N PRO A 325 -23.56 -20.05 -1.33
CA PRO A 325 -24.36 -19.55 -0.21
C PRO A 325 -24.08 -18.08 0.12
N ASN A 326 -22.90 -17.60 -0.23
CA ASN A 326 -22.42 -16.31 0.21
C ASN A 326 -22.55 -15.20 -0.85
N THR A 327 -23.20 -15.44 -1.99
CA THR A 327 -23.16 -14.54 -3.15
C THR A 327 -24.55 -14.12 -3.60
N LEU A 328 -24.76 -12.81 -3.72
CA LEU A 328 -25.92 -12.19 -4.36
C LEU A 328 -25.45 -11.23 -5.44
N ASN A 329 -25.89 -11.46 -6.68
CA ASN A 329 -25.70 -10.53 -7.78
C ASN A 329 -27.05 -9.95 -8.16
N ILE A 330 -27.24 -8.67 -7.88
CA ILE A 330 -28.54 -7.98 -8.04
C ILE A 330 -28.35 -6.69 -8.81
N SER A 331 -29.22 -6.46 -9.77
CA SER A 331 -29.23 -5.27 -10.63
C SER A 331 -30.43 -4.41 -10.31
N PHE A 332 -30.22 -3.11 -10.25
CA PHE A 332 -31.28 -2.11 -10.11
C PHE A 332 -31.35 -1.30 -11.42
N PRO A 333 -32.26 -1.66 -12.35
CA PRO A 333 -32.35 -1.01 -13.65
C PRO A 333 -32.50 0.51 -13.53
N GLY A 334 -31.85 1.26 -14.43
CA GLY A 334 -31.91 2.72 -14.45
C GLY A 334 -31.01 3.44 -13.42
N ILE A 335 -30.33 2.71 -12.53
CA ILE A 335 -29.39 3.30 -11.55
C ILE A 335 -27.96 2.91 -11.93
N PRO A 336 -27.02 3.84 -12.15
CA PRO A 336 -25.62 3.49 -12.39
C PRO A 336 -24.97 2.83 -11.17
N SER A 337 -24.26 1.70 -11.37
CA SER A 337 -23.61 0.93 -10.30
C SER A 337 -22.58 1.76 -9.54
N ASN A 338 -21.84 2.64 -10.22
CA ASN A 338 -20.86 3.53 -9.59
C ASN A 338 -21.53 4.53 -8.64
N SER A 339 -22.74 4.99 -8.96
CA SER A 339 -23.52 5.89 -8.10
C SER A 339 -24.03 5.16 -6.84
N LEU A 340 -24.46 3.90 -6.98
CA LEU A 340 -24.80 3.04 -5.84
C LEU A 340 -23.58 2.79 -4.96
N ILE A 341 -22.45 2.38 -5.53
CA ILE A 341 -21.22 2.09 -4.78
C ILE A 341 -20.71 3.34 -4.08
N ALA A 342 -20.68 4.49 -4.76
CA ALA A 342 -20.25 5.76 -4.16
C ALA A 342 -21.14 6.15 -2.98
N ALA A 343 -22.46 5.97 -3.09
CA ALA A 343 -23.40 6.26 -2.00
C ALA A 343 -23.29 5.27 -0.82
N LEU A 344 -22.80 4.05 -1.08
CA LEU A 344 -22.60 3.02 -0.05
C LEU A 344 -21.21 3.09 0.61
N ASN A 345 -20.19 3.61 -0.07
CA ASN A 345 -18.76 3.37 0.20
C ASN A 345 -18.32 3.61 1.65
N GLU A 346 -18.86 4.61 2.33
CA GLU A 346 -18.50 4.95 3.71
C GLU A 346 -19.14 4.02 4.77
N LYS A 347 -20.16 3.25 4.38
CA LYS A 347 -20.97 2.42 5.30
C LYS A 347 -20.96 0.94 4.95
N VAL A 348 -20.98 0.58 3.67
CA VAL A 348 -21.07 -0.78 3.16
C VAL A 348 -20.17 -0.95 1.93
N CYS A 349 -19.20 -1.86 2.00
CA CYS A 349 -18.29 -2.13 0.89
C CYS A 349 -18.83 -3.27 0.01
N VAL A 350 -19.23 -2.97 -1.22
CA VAL A 350 -19.71 -3.95 -2.23
C VAL A 350 -18.93 -3.76 -3.54
N SER A 351 -19.02 -4.72 -4.46
CA SER A 351 -18.37 -4.64 -5.77
C SER A 351 -19.37 -4.39 -6.89
N ALA A 352 -18.89 -3.87 -8.02
CA ALA A 352 -19.69 -3.76 -9.24
C ALA A 352 -19.74 -5.11 -9.98
N GLY A 353 -20.84 -5.38 -10.66
CA GLY A 353 -20.92 -6.43 -11.70
C GLY A 353 -20.42 -5.99 -13.08
N ALA A 354 -20.11 -4.71 -13.28
CA ALA A 354 -19.57 -4.15 -14.52
C ALA A 354 -18.15 -3.60 -14.27
N ALA A 355 -17.22 -3.86 -15.18
CA ALA A 355 -15.82 -3.45 -15.02
C ALA A 355 -15.57 -2.09 -15.68
N CYS A 356 -15.07 -1.11 -14.92
CA CYS A 356 -14.51 0.13 -15.46
C CYS A 356 -12.98 0.00 -15.52
N HIS A 357 -12.41 -0.15 -16.72
CA HIS A 357 -10.94 -0.10 -16.94
C HIS A 357 -10.54 0.87 -18.07
N SER A 358 -11.43 1.79 -18.44
CA SER A 358 -11.19 2.92 -19.36
C SER A 358 -12.40 3.86 -19.29
N ASP A 359 -12.37 5.03 -19.93
CA ASP A 359 -13.43 6.06 -19.94
C ASP A 359 -14.83 5.60 -20.44
N GLU A 360 -15.04 4.30 -20.67
CA GLU A 360 -16.33 3.66 -20.99
C GLU A 360 -16.68 2.57 -19.96
N VAL A 361 -17.88 2.64 -19.39
CA VAL A 361 -18.43 1.58 -18.55
C VAL A 361 -18.83 0.38 -19.43
N LYS A 362 -18.20 -0.78 -19.24
CA LYS A 362 -18.49 -2.01 -20.00
C LYS A 362 -19.00 -3.09 -19.05
N LEU A 363 -20.10 -3.76 -19.44
CA LEU A 363 -20.57 -4.98 -18.76
C LEU A 363 -19.42 -6.00 -18.62
N SER A 364 -19.39 -6.74 -17.51
CA SER A 364 -18.46 -7.87 -17.37
C SER A 364 -18.73 -8.95 -18.41
N ALA A 365 -17.70 -9.76 -18.71
CA ALA A 365 -17.84 -10.90 -19.59
C ALA A 365 -18.93 -11.88 -19.08
N VAL A 366 -19.03 -12.04 -17.76
CA VAL A 366 -20.04 -12.90 -17.11
C VAL A 366 -21.46 -12.42 -17.38
N LEU A 367 -21.76 -11.14 -17.13
CA LEU A 367 -23.10 -10.60 -17.35
C LEU A 367 -23.50 -10.62 -18.83
N LYS A 368 -22.54 -10.40 -19.73
CA LYS A 368 -22.76 -10.55 -21.17
C LYS A 368 -23.06 -12.00 -21.55
N ALA A 369 -22.32 -12.96 -21.00
CA ALA A 369 -22.45 -14.37 -21.32
C ALA A 369 -23.84 -14.94 -20.95
N ILE A 370 -24.43 -14.48 -19.84
CA ILE A 370 -25.78 -14.89 -19.43
C ILE A 370 -26.90 -14.02 -20.06
N GLY A 371 -26.57 -13.14 -21.01
CA GLY A 371 -27.54 -12.34 -21.75
C GLY A 371 -28.14 -11.17 -20.97
N VAL A 372 -27.45 -10.62 -19.96
CA VAL A 372 -27.91 -9.37 -19.30
C VAL A 372 -27.75 -8.20 -20.27
N SER A 373 -28.83 -7.43 -20.49
CA SER A 373 -28.78 -6.23 -21.32
C SER A 373 -27.93 -5.14 -20.65
N ASN A 374 -27.37 -4.23 -21.45
CA ASN A 374 -26.62 -3.07 -20.93
C ASN A 374 -27.46 -2.26 -19.93
N GLU A 375 -28.73 -2.00 -20.24
CA GLU A 375 -29.63 -1.25 -19.36
C GLU A 375 -29.74 -1.86 -17.95
N VAL A 376 -29.86 -3.19 -17.86
CA VAL A 376 -29.98 -3.88 -16.57
C VAL A 376 -28.62 -3.97 -15.88
N GLY A 377 -27.58 -4.39 -16.60
CA GLY A 377 -26.29 -4.69 -15.97
C GLY A 377 -25.48 -3.44 -15.57
N MET A 378 -25.86 -2.26 -16.04
CA MET A 378 -25.27 -0.98 -15.61
C MET A 378 -25.58 -0.65 -14.14
N GLY A 379 -26.59 -1.28 -13.53
CA GLY A 379 -26.97 -1.10 -12.12
C GLY A 379 -26.66 -2.28 -11.22
N THR A 380 -25.71 -3.14 -11.61
CA THR A 380 -25.40 -4.37 -10.87
C THR A 380 -24.49 -4.14 -9.67
N LEU A 381 -24.95 -4.61 -8.50
CA LEU A 381 -24.17 -4.82 -7.30
C LEU A 381 -23.87 -6.31 -7.10
N ARG A 382 -22.60 -6.62 -6.84
CA ARG A 382 -22.15 -7.90 -6.30
C ARG A 382 -21.97 -7.77 -4.80
N ILE A 383 -22.84 -8.44 -4.07
CA ILE A 383 -22.87 -8.48 -2.61
C ILE A 383 -22.46 -9.87 -2.17
N THR A 384 -21.40 -9.95 -1.36
CA THR A 384 -20.86 -11.23 -0.92
C THR A 384 -20.53 -11.21 0.56
N VAL A 385 -21.06 -12.15 1.32
CA VAL A 385 -20.88 -12.24 2.78
C VAL A 385 -19.76 -13.22 3.15
N GLY A 386 -19.35 -13.19 4.41
CA GLY A 386 -18.40 -14.16 4.96
C GLY A 386 -18.25 -14.05 6.47
N ASP A 387 -17.25 -14.76 7.00
CA ASP A 387 -16.99 -14.87 8.42
C ASP A 387 -16.59 -13.52 9.03
N GLY A 388 -17.01 -13.31 10.28
CA GLY A 388 -16.82 -12.07 11.04
C GLY A 388 -18.00 -11.10 10.95
N LEU A 389 -18.98 -11.36 10.08
CA LEU A 389 -20.27 -10.66 10.10
C LEU A 389 -21.17 -11.22 11.19
N THR A 390 -21.91 -10.33 11.84
CA THR A 390 -23.06 -10.69 12.69
C THR A 390 -24.36 -10.40 11.95
N GLU A 391 -25.44 -11.06 12.34
CA GLU A 391 -26.79 -10.80 11.80
C GLU A 391 -27.15 -9.31 11.87
N GLN A 392 -26.89 -8.64 12.99
CA GLN A 392 -27.11 -7.19 13.15
C GLN A 392 -26.34 -6.35 12.12
N MET A 393 -25.08 -6.71 11.82
CA MET A 393 -24.29 -6.02 10.79
C MET A 393 -24.91 -6.25 9.41
N VAL A 394 -25.37 -7.46 9.13
CA VAL A 394 -26.03 -7.80 7.86
C VAL A 394 -27.33 -7.03 7.70
N GLU A 395 -28.18 -6.97 8.73
CA GLU A 395 -29.41 -6.18 8.74
C GLU A 395 -29.14 -4.69 8.53
N GLN A 396 -28.11 -4.15 9.19
CA GLN A 396 -27.70 -2.75 9.03
C GLN A 396 -27.22 -2.46 7.61
N ALA A 397 -26.42 -3.36 7.02
CA ALA A 397 -25.96 -3.23 5.65
C ALA A 397 -27.13 -3.33 4.66
N ALA A 398 -28.02 -4.30 4.84
CA ALA A 398 -29.23 -4.47 4.04
C ALA A 398 -30.11 -3.21 4.08
N GLN A 399 -30.31 -2.64 5.28
CA GLN A 399 -31.05 -1.40 5.48
C GLN A 399 -30.39 -0.23 4.74
N THR A 400 -29.07 -0.10 4.83
CA THR A 400 -28.32 0.96 4.15
C THR A 400 -28.45 0.83 2.62
N ILE A 401 -28.33 -0.39 2.09
CA ILE A 401 -28.53 -0.66 0.65
C ILE A 401 -29.94 -0.26 0.22
N ALA A 402 -30.96 -0.66 0.99
CA ALA A 402 -32.34 -0.33 0.70
C ALA A 402 -32.62 1.18 0.72
N GLU A 403 -32.06 1.92 1.68
CA GLU A 403 -32.19 3.38 1.75
C GLU A 403 -31.57 4.05 0.52
N VAL A 404 -30.37 3.62 0.11
CA VAL A 404 -29.71 4.17 -1.08
C VAL A 404 -30.52 3.87 -2.33
N VAL A 405 -30.99 2.63 -2.52
CA VAL A 405 -31.82 2.25 -3.67
C VAL A 405 -33.13 3.03 -3.68
N ALA A 406 -33.80 3.20 -2.54
CA ALA A 406 -35.04 3.96 -2.43
C ALA A 406 -34.88 5.41 -2.91
N VAL A 407 -33.77 6.07 -2.53
CA VAL A 407 -33.45 7.44 -2.96
C VAL A 407 -33.34 7.52 -4.49
N TYR A 408 -32.57 6.61 -5.10
CA TYR A 408 -32.37 6.61 -6.54
C TYR A 408 -33.63 6.21 -7.34
N GLN A 409 -34.52 5.41 -6.76
CA GLN A 409 -35.81 5.05 -7.38
C GLN A 409 -36.94 6.04 -7.05
N GLY A 410 -36.65 7.15 -6.37
CA GLY A 410 -37.64 8.20 -6.05
C GLY A 410 -38.73 7.77 -5.07
N GLN A 411 -38.47 6.75 -4.24
CA GLN A 411 -39.40 6.29 -3.21
C GLN A 411 -39.24 7.12 -1.93
N ALA A 412 -40.35 7.43 -1.25
CA ALA A 412 -40.32 8.19 0.00
C ALA A 412 -39.58 7.39 1.09
N VAL A 413 -38.40 7.87 1.51
CA VAL A 413 -37.65 7.31 2.63
C VAL A 413 -38.44 7.58 3.92
N LYS A 414 -38.96 6.54 4.58
CA LYS A 414 -39.54 6.69 5.92
C LYS A 414 -38.42 7.11 6.88
N PRO A 415 -38.50 8.27 7.55
CA PRO A 415 -37.49 8.67 8.50
C PRO A 415 -37.44 7.67 9.65
N VAL A 416 -36.25 7.17 9.97
CA VAL A 416 -36.01 6.39 11.17
C VAL A 416 -36.19 7.33 12.36
N VAL A 417 -37.35 7.28 12.99
CA VAL A 417 -37.58 7.93 14.29
C VAL A 417 -36.76 7.15 15.32
N LYS A 418 -35.54 7.61 15.60
CA LYS A 418 -34.90 7.28 16.88
C LYS A 418 -35.80 7.88 17.96
N LYS A 419 -36.50 7.04 18.72
CA LYS A 419 -37.05 7.45 20.01
C LYS A 419 -35.85 7.76 20.92
N GLU A 420 -35.55 9.04 21.08
CA GLU A 420 -34.79 9.50 22.25
C GLU A 420 -35.68 9.28 23.48
N GLU A 421 -35.50 8.16 24.17
CA GLU A 421 -35.90 8.08 25.57
C GLU A 421 -34.80 8.72 26.40
N THR A 422 -35.05 9.96 26.83
CA THR A 422 -34.40 10.57 27.99
C THR A 422 -34.49 9.63 29.18
N ARG A 423 -33.35 9.17 29.71
CA ARG A 423 -33.29 8.57 31.05
C ARG A 423 -32.25 9.25 31.92
N LYS A 424 -32.79 9.80 33.01
CA LYS A 424 -32.10 10.28 34.20
C LYS A 424 -31.33 9.15 34.87
N GLU A 425 -30.26 9.53 35.55
CA GLU A 425 -29.49 8.74 36.51
C GLU A 425 -30.40 8.13 37.58
N ASP A 426 -30.23 6.83 37.89
CA ASP A 426 -30.49 6.21 39.20
C ASP A 426 -30.01 4.74 39.25
N ILE A 427 -28.85 4.54 39.87
CA ILE A 427 -28.52 3.60 40.98
C ILE A 427 -29.34 2.27 41.14
N TYR A 428 -28.61 1.15 41.03
CA TYR A 428 -28.70 -0.18 41.69
C TYR A 428 -29.44 -1.42 41.11
N ALA A 429 -28.68 -2.54 41.25
CA ALA A 429 -29.05 -3.93 41.53
C ALA A 429 -29.43 -4.90 40.37
N MET A 430 -28.50 -5.81 40.05
CA MET A 430 -28.77 -7.05 39.32
C MET A 430 -29.07 -8.21 40.30
N PRO A 431 -30.12 -9.02 40.08
CA PRO A 431 -30.23 -10.34 40.70
C PRO A 431 -29.69 -11.45 39.79
N VAL A 432 -29.18 -12.45 40.50
CA VAL A 432 -28.47 -13.66 40.08
C VAL A 432 -29.34 -14.61 39.25
N LEU A 433 -28.76 -15.22 38.21
CA LEU A 433 -29.20 -16.51 37.65
C LEU A 433 -28.03 -17.50 37.68
N ALA A 434 -28.32 -18.69 38.18
CA ALA A 434 -27.38 -19.71 38.63
C ALA A 434 -27.00 -20.75 37.54
N HIS A 435 -25.74 -21.18 37.61
CA HIS A 435 -25.11 -22.48 37.30
C HIS A 435 -25.54 -23.35 36.11
N VAL A 436 -24.57 -23.66 35.21
CA VAL A 436 -24.00 -25.02 34.96
C VAL A 436 -22.53 -24.85 34.44
N PRO A 437 -21.62 -25.86 34.42
CA PRO A 437 -20.32 -25.82 35.11
C PRO A 437 -19.10 -25.51 34.21
N GLN A 438 -18.05 -24.97 34.87
CA GLN A 438 -16.73 -24.72 34.32
C GLN A 438 -15.93 -26.01 34.10
N ILE A 439 -15.18 -26.05 32.99
CA ILE A 439 -13.95 -26.84 32.87
C ILE A 439 -12.80 -25.86 33.13
N GLU A 440 -12.02 -26.12 34.19
CA GLU A 440 -10.89 -25.28 34.62
C GLU A 440 -9.71 -25.36 33.64
N THR A 441 -9.28 -24.23 33.11
CA THR A 441 -7.89 -24.02 32.69
C THR A 441 -7.28 -22.94 33.59
N LYS A 442 -6.38 -23.38 34.48
CA LYS A 442 -5.54 -22.53 35.32
C LYS A 442 -4.69 -21.61 34.46
N VAL A 443 -4.98 -20.32 34.50
CA VAL A 443 -3.99 -19.29 34.18
C VAL A 443 -3.73 -18.55 35.49
N GLU A 444 -2.55 -18.80 36.08
CA GLU A 444 -2.07 -18.08 37.24
C GLU A 444 -1.91 -16.60 36.92
N ALA A 445 -2.46 -15.77 37.81
CA ALA A 445 -2.41 -14.33 37.73
C ALA A 445 -0.97 -13.80 37.81
N LYS A 446 -0.56 -13.00 36.82
CA LYS A 446 0.45 -11.96 37.00
C LYS A 446 -0.21 -10.59 36.89
N GLN A 447 -0.41 -10.03 38.08
CA GLN A 447 -0.41 -8.62 38.49
C GLN A 447 -1.06 -7.58 37.55
N ASN A 448 -2.12 -6.97 38.10
CA ASN A 448 -2.71 -5.70 37.70
C ASN A 448 -1.65 -4.68 37.24
N ILE A 449 -1.62 -4.39 35.94
CA ILE A 449 -1.11 -3.12 35.44
C ILE A 449 -2.28 -2.15 35.49
N GLN A 450 -2.17 -1.21 36.42
CA GLN A 450 -2.97 -0.02 36.56
C GLN A 450 -3.11 0.68 35.19
N THR A 451 -4.33 0.74 34.65
CA THR A 451 -4.62 1.52 33.44
C THR A 451 -4.36 2.99 33.72
N CYS A 452 -3.28 3.53 33.18
CA CYS A 452 -3.02 4.97 33.18
C CYS A 452 -3.84 5.62 32.04
N PRO A 453 -4.69 6.63 32.31
CA PRO A 453 -5.37 7.37 31.27
C PRO A 453 -4.41 8.44 30.71
N GLU A 454 -3.64 8.06 29.68
CA GLU A 454 -2.97 8.95 28.70
C GLU A 454 -2.00 8.07 27.91
N GLN A 455 -2.43 7.55 26.76
CA GLN A 455 -1.51 6.99 25.78
C GLN A 455 -1.74 7.69 24.44
N THR A 456 -0.97 8.75 24.22
CA THR A 456 -0.76 9.35 22.90
C THR A 456 -0.35 8.27 21.90
N GLN A 457 -1.06 8.21 20.78
CA GLN A 457 -0.81 7.25 19.71
C GLN A 457 0.55 7.51 19.04
N ASN A 458 1.35 6.46 18.85
CA ASN A 458 2.66 6.54 18.20
C ASN A 458 2.52 6.68 16.68
N MET A 459 2.91 7.85 16.15
CA MET A 459 2.81 8.18 14.72
C MET A 459 3.77 7.37 13.82
N LEU A 460 4.88 6.84 14.33
CA LEU A 460 5.86 6.08 13.53
C LEU A 460 5.29 4.79 12.96
N ASN A 461 4.32 4.18 13.66
CA ASN A 461 3.66 2.94 13.20
C ASN A 461 2.77 3.16 11.97
N LEU A 462 2.54 4.42 11.58
CA LEU A 462 1.67 4.81 10.47
C LEU A 462 2.47 5.32 9.25
N THR A 463 3.79 5.51 9.36
CA THR A 463 4.65 6.10 8.32
C THR A 463 5.53 5.03 7.65
N GLN A 464 5.45 4.90 6.33
CA GLN A 464 6.24 3.94 5.54
C GLN A 464 7.57 4.55 5.06
N GLY A 465 7.65 5.87 4.80
CA GLY A 465 8.87 6.53 4.29
C GLY A 465 9.76 7.22 5.36
N LEU A 466 10.75 8.03 4.94
CA LEU A 466 11.80 8.66 5.79
C LEU A 466 11.72 10.21 5.82
N GLY A 467 10.54 10.82 5.90
CA GLY A 467 10.40 12.29 5.97
C GLY A 467 10.35 12.96 4.58
N CYS A 468 11.05 14.08 4.36
CA CYS A 468 11.11 14.73 3.03
C CYS A 468 11.67 13.80 1.92
N ALA A 469 12.37 12.73 2.30
CA ALA A 469 12.86 11.69 1.39
C ALA A 469 11.75 10.78 0.81
N CYS A 470 10.48 10.97 1.21
CA CYS A 470 9.32 10.28 0.62
C CYS A 470 8.91 10.83 -0.75
N LYS A 471 9.41 12.01 -1.16
CA LYS A 471 9.08 12.64 -2.45
C LYS A 471 9.63 11.81 -3.63
N LEU A 472 8.94 11.84 -4.78
CA LEU A 472 9.42 11.21 -6.02
C LEU A 472 10.83 11.74 -6.36
N ARG A 473 11.68 10.85 -6.88
CA ARG A 473 13.08 11.21 -7.21
C ARG A 473 13.12 12.35 -8.23
N PRO A 474 13.92 13.40 -8.03
CA PRO A 474 14.02 14.50 -9.00
C PRO A 474 14.42 14.04 -10.39
N GLN A 475 15.30 13.04 -10.53
CA GLN A 475 15.69 12.55 -11.86
C GLN A 475 14.51 11.95 -12.64
N LEU A 476 13.57 11.34 -11.92
CA LEU A 476 12.34 10.81 -12.51
C LEU A 476 11.38 11.97 -12.80
N LEU A 477 11.21 12.89 -11.86
CA LEU A 477 10.33 14.03 -11.99
C LEU A 477 10.78 14.99 -13.12
N ASP A 478 12.05 15.40 -13.13
CA ASP A 478 12.68 16.21 -14.19
C ASP A 478 12.47 15.60 -15.57
N ARG A 479 12.61 14.27 -15.69
CA ARG A 479 12.40 13.57 -16.97
C ARG A 479 10.95 13.66 -17.42
N ILE A 480 10.00 13.51 -16.49
CA ILE A 480 8.58 13.61 -16.76
C ILE A 480 8.23 15.06 -17.12
N LEU A 481 8.56 16.02 -16.25
CA LEU A 481 8.22 17.43 -16.41
C LEU A 481 8.82 18.06 -17.67
N LYS A 482 10.05 17.68 -18.09
CA LYS A 482 10.67 18.17 -19.33
C LYS A 482 9.86 17.90 -20.60
N SER A 483 8.95 16.93 -20.56
CA SER A 483 8.10 16.54 -21.70
C SER A 483 6.75 17.26 -21.74
N LEU A 484 6.44 18.08 -20.72
CA LEU A 484 5.16 18.74 -20.54
C LEU A 484 5.30 20.26 -20.77
N ASP A 485 4.34 20.85 -21.49
CA ASP A 485 4.26 22.30 -21.67
C ASP A 485 3.30 22.89 -20.63
N PHE A 486 3.86 23.62 -19.66
CA PHE A 486 3.10 24.29 -18.61
C PHE A 486 2.66 25.72 -18.99
N GLY A 487 2.98 26.16 -20.21
CA GLY A 487 2.75 27.54 -20.65
C GLY A 487 3.71 28.54 -19.99
N LYS A 488 3.65 29.80 -20.43
CA LYS A 488 4.43 30.90 -19.86
C LYS A 488 3.51 32.07 -19.53
N ASP A 489 3.61 32.59 -18.31
CA ASP A 489 2.97 33.84 -17.88
C ASP A 489 4.06 34.89 -17.61
N PRO A 490 4.08 36.04 -18.30
CA PRO A 490 5.04 37.12 -18.05
C PRO A 490 5.05 37.65 -16.62
N LYS A 491 3.97 37.43 -15.85
CA LYS A 491 3.87 37.82 -14.44
C LYS A 491 4.56 36.82 -13.50
N LEU A 492 4.88 35.62 -13.97
CA LEU A 492 5.58 34.61 -13.17
C LEU A 492 7.10 34.83 -13.31
N VAL A 493 7.69 35.53 -12.35
CA VAL A 493 9.10 35.98 -12.36
C VAL A 493 10.06 34.84 -12.02
N ILE A 494 9.57 33.92 -11.19
CA ILE A 494 10.22 32.65 -10.87
C ILE A 494 9.16 31.58 -11.06
N ASP A 495 9.38 30.73 -12.05
CA ASP A 495 8.49 29.64 -12.47
C ASP A 495 9.16 28.29 -12.20
N GLY A 496 8.52 27.20 -12.65
CA GLY A 496 9.09 25.85 -12.51
C GLY A 496 10.25 25.54 -13.47
N SER A 497 10.76 26.51 -14.24
CA SER A 497 11.92 26.31 -15.12
C SER A 497 13.25 26.44 -14.37
N THR A 498 13.23 27.08 -13.19
CA THR A 498 14.33 27.09 -12.23
C THR A 498 13.97 26.21 -11.04
N ASN A 499 14.94 25.51 -10.45
CA ASN A 499 14.72 24.61 -9.32
C ASN A 499 14.62 25.38 -7.98
N ASP A 500 14.07 26.59 -7.98
CA ASP A 500 13.89 27.39 -6.77
C ASP A 500 12.79 26.77 -5.87
N ASP A 501 12.88 27.02 -4.56
CA ASP A 501 12.02 26.38 -3.55
C ASP A 501 10.57 26.93 -3.56
N ALA A 502 10.31 28.05 -4.25
CA ALA A 502 8.98 28.63 -4.40
C ALA A 502 8.81 29.41 -5.72
N ALA A 503 7.56 29.53 -6.16
CA ALA A 503 7.21 30.35 -7.32
C ALA A 503 6.99 31.82 -6.91
N VAL A 504 7.26 32.76 -7.82
CA VAL A 504 7.03 34.20 -7.58
C VAL A 504 6.16 34.81 -8.68
N TYR A 505 4.97 35.26 -8.29
CA TYR A 505 3.99 35.89 -9.18
C TYR A 505 3.88 37.39 -8.91
N LEU A 506 3.85 38.21 -9.96
CA LEU A 506 3.68 39.66 -9.85
C LEU A 506 2.22 40.07 -9.88
N GLN A 507 1.77 40.64 -8.78
CA GLN A 507 0.45 41.26 -8.66
C GLN A 507 0.61 42.76 -8.36
N ASN A 508 0.25 43.63 -9.31
CA ASN A 508 0.36 45.09 -9.19
C ASN A 508 1.73 45.55 -8.65
N ASP A 509 2.81 45.09 -9.30
CA ASP A 509 4.21 45.35 -8.92
C ASP A 509 4.66 44.81 -7.55
N THR A 510 3.80 44.04 -6.87
CA THR A 510 4.15 43.34 -5.62
C THR A 510 4.43 41.87 -5.92
N PRO A 511 5.65 41.37 -5.68
CA PRO A 511 5.96 39.95 -5.71
C PRO A 511 5.20 39.17 -4.63
N ILE A 512 4.40 38.21 -5.07
CA ILE A 512 3.74 37.21 -4.23
C ILE A 512 4.52 35.91 -4.37
N VAL A 513 5.01 35.39 -3.24
CA VAL A 513 5.73 34.12 -3.17
C VAL A 513 4.75 33.02 -2.82
N LEU A 514 4.74 31.95 -3.60
CA LEU A 514 3.80 30.84 -3.49
C LEU A 514 4.56 29.53 -3.42
N THR A 515 4.30 28.74 -2.39
CA THR A 515 4.81 27.37 -2.29
C THR A 515 3.75 26.44 -1.71
N THR A 516 3.92 25.14 -1.95
CA THR A 516 3.15 24.08 -1.32
C THR A 516 4.09 22.95 -0.96
N ASP A 517 4.20 22.63 0.33
CA ASP A 517 4.96 21.48 0.79
C ASP A 517 4.19 20.68 1.84
N PHE A 518 4.23 19.35 1.71
CA PHE A 518 3.60 18.39 2.59
C PHE A 518 4.36 17.06 2.57
N PHE A 519 4.49 16.43 3.73
CA PHE A 519 5.15 15.14 3.88
C PHE A 519 4.78 14.49 5.21
N SER A 520 5.41 13.36 5.52
CA SER A 520 5.22 12.60 6.76
C SER A 520 6.46 12.66 7.65
N PRO A 521 6.55 13.62 8.61
CA PRO A 521 7.63 13.68 9.59
C PRO A 521 7.89 12.34 10.29
N VAL A 522 9.17 11.97 10.43
CA VAL A 522 9.61 10.77 11.16
C VAL A 522 9.73 11.10 12.65
N ILE A 523 8.59 11.28 13.30
CA ILE A 523 8.46 11.60 14.72
C ILE A 523 7.24 10.88 15.28
N ASP A 524 7.29 10.42 16.53
CA ASP A 524 6.16 9.69 17.13
C ASP A 524 5.10 10.61 17.76
N ASP A 525 5.48 11.85 18.07
CA ASP A 525 4.68 12.84 18.77
C ASP A 525 3.81 13.66 17.79
N PRO A 526 2.46 13.60 17.89
CA PRO A 526 1.58 14.30 16.96
C PRO A 526 1.72 15.84 17.00
N TYR A 527 2.05 16.43 18.15
CA TYR A 527 2.21 17.89 18.23
C TYR A 527 3.48 18.34 17.51
N LEU A 528 4.61 17.67 17.74
CA LEU A 528 5.85 17.90 17.01
C LEU A 528 5.70 17.61 15.51
N TYR A 529 4.92 16.59 15.14
CA TYR A 529 4.62 16.28 13.74
C TYR A 529 4.05 17.51 13.01
N GLY A 530 3.01 18.14 13.58
CA GLY A 530 2.43 19.36 13.01
C GLY A 530 3.40 20.54 12.99
N LYS A 531 4.21 20.71 14.06
CA LYS A 531 5.23 21.77 14.11
C LYS A 531 6.29 21.63 13.03
N ILE A 532 6.84 20.42 12.86
CA ILE A 532 7.92 20.13 11.92
C ILE A 532 7.43 20.32 10.48
N ALA A 533 6.28 19.75 10.13
CA ALA A 533 5.71 19.89 8.80
C ALA A 533 5.42 21.36 8.44
N SER A 534 4.90 22.13 9.39
CA SER A 534 4.61 23.56 9.17
C SER A 534 5.88 24.42 9.07
N SER A 535 6.89 24.12 9.88
CA SER A 535 8.17 24.83 9.85
C SER A 535 8.89 24.61 8.53
N ASN A 536 8.83 23.39 7.99
CA ASN A 536 9.35 23.05 6.68
C ASN A 536 8.62 23.81 5.57
N ALA A 537 7.29 23.77 5.52
CA ALA A 537 6.53 24.45 4.47
C ALA A 537 6.68 25.98 4.49
N LEU A 538 6.94 26.58 5.66
CA LEU A 538 7.26 28.01 5.77
C LEU A 538 8.70 28.34 5.35
N SER A 539 9.59 27.34 5.35
CA SER A 539 11.02 27.50 5.03
C SER A 539 11.23 28.02 3.62
N ASP A 540 10.48 27.50 2.64
CA ASP A 540 10.50 27.94 1.24
C ASP A 540 10.24 29.45 1.08
N ILE A 541 9.35 30.02 1.92
CA ILE A 541 9.08 31.47 1.90
C ILE A 541 10.30 32.26 2.40
N TYR A 542 10.96 31.77 3.45
CA TYR A 542 12.17 32.40 4.00
C TYR A 542 13.39 32.21 3.09
N ALA A 543 13.49 31.08 2.38
CA ALA A 543 14.53 30.83 1.38
C ALA A 543 14.50 31.88 0.25
N MET A 544 13.30 32.35 -0.12
CA MET A 544 13.12 33.45 -1.08
C MET A 544 13.30 34.85 -0.48
N ASN A 545 13.67 34.95 0.80
CA ASN A 545 13.71 36.19 1.57
C ASN A 545 12.37 36.96 1.51
N ALA A 546 11.27 36.22 1.71
CA ALA A 546 9.94 36.78 1.77
C ALA A 546 9.34 36.68 3.17
N LYS A 547 8.38 37.56 3.44
CA LYS A 547 7.59 37.53 4.67
C LYS A 547 6.33 36.70 4.44
N PRO A 548 6.09 35.64 5.24
CA PRO A 548 4.84 34.90 5.21
C PRO A 548 3.63 35.78 5.51
N LEU A 549 2.53 35.57 4.79
CA LEU A 549 1.26 36.30 4.96
C LEU A 549 0.16 35.41 5.52
N THR A 550 -0.08 34.26 4.89
CA THR A 550 -1.12 33.30 5.30
C THR A 550 -0.80 31.92 4.74
N CYS A 551 -1.45 30.89 5.29
CA CYS A 551 -1.32 29.51 4.83
C CYS A 551 -2.69 28.84 4.66
N LEU A 552 -2.74 27.79 3.85
CA LEU A 552 -3.82 26.81 3.81
C LEU A 552 -3.26 25.43 4.17
N ALA A 553 -3.96 24.67 5.01
CA ALA A 553 -3.55 23.32 5.37
C ALA A 553 -3.87 22.32 4.25
N VAL A 554 -2.94 21.41 3.98
CA VAL A 554 -3.14 20.24 3.13
C VAL A 554 -2.80 19.02 3.96
N CYS A 555 -3.77 18.14 4.15
CA CYS A 555 -3.55 16.97 4.99
C CYS A 555 -4.26 15.72 4.47
N GLY A 556 -3.58 14.60 4.66
CA GLY A 556 -4.14 13.27 4.46
C GLY A 556 -4.06 12.55 5.79
N PHE A 557 -5.19 12.27 6.40
CA PHE A 557 -5.23 11.55 7.67
C PHE A 557 -5.98 10.24 7.51
N ASN A 558 -5.70 9.30 8.40
CA ASN A 558 -6.43 8.05 8.43
C ASN A 558 -7.42 8.09 9.60
N SER A 559 -8.66 8.46 9.34
CA SER A 559 -9.69 8.60 10.40
C SER A 559 -9.98 7.27 11.11
N SER A 560 -9.71 6.13 10.45
CA SER A 560 -9.86 4.80 11.05
C SER A 560 -8.68 4.36 11.94
N ARG A 561 -7.52 5.01 11.79
CA ARG A 561 -6.27 4.64 12.45
C ARG A 561 -5.66 5.77 13.26
N MET A 562 -6.18 6.98 13.26
CA MET A 562 -5.68 8.10 14.06
C MET A 562 -6.75 8.56 15.04
N SER A 563 -6.39 8.75 16.30
CA SER A 563 -7.31 9.35 17.25
C SER A 563 -7.58 10.83 16.92
N ASP A 564 -8.81 11.28 17.20
CA ASP A 564 -9.18 12.71 17.11
C ASP A 564 -8.20 13.61 17.87
N GLU A 565 -7.67 13.11 18.99
CA GLU A 565 -6.67 13.81 19.79
C GLU A 565 -5.33 13.96 19.05
N SER A 566 -4.86 12.92 18.36
CA SER A 566 -3.65 12.99 17.55
C SER A 566 -3.80 14.00 16.42
N ILE A 567 -4.93 13.98 15.71
CA ILE A 567 -5.24 14.95 14.66
C ILE A 567 -5.30 16.37 15.23
N ARG A 568 -5.99 16.56 16.36
CA ARG A 568 -6.06 17.85 17.05
C ARG A 568 -4.69 18.35 17.47
N ASN A 569 -3.81 17.47 17.96
CA ASN A 569 -2.46 17.82 18.37
C ASN A 569 -1.57 18.20 17.18
N ILE A 570 -1.69 17.51 16.04
CA ILE A 570 -1.04 17.93 14.78
C ILE A 570 -1.47 19.33 14.39
N MET A 571 -2.79 19.58 14.35
CA MET A 571 -3.32 20.90 14.01
C MET A 571 -2.87 21.98 15.00
N ARG A 572 -2.85 21.67 16.30
CA ARG A 572 -2.36 22.59 17.34
C ARG A 572 -0.89 22.94 17.13
N GLY A 573 -0.04 21.95 16.85
CA GLY A 573 1.38 22.17 16.55
C GLY A 573 1.58 23.08 15.35
N ALA A 574 0.82 22.83 14.28
CA ALA A 574 0.86 23.67 13.08
C ALA A 574 0.43 25.12 13.35
N ILE A 575 -0.67 25.29 14.06
CA ILE A 575 -1.21 26.60 14.45
C ILE A 575 -0.20 27.37 15.32
N ASP A 576 0.41 26.72 16.30
CA ASP A 576 1.36 27.37 17.20
C ASP A 576 2.62 27.83 16.46
N VAL A 577 3.11 27.03 15.50
CA VAL A 577 4.23 27.43 14.62
C VAL A 577 3.86 28.66 13.80
N CYS A 578 2.71 28.63 13.12
CA CYS A 578 2.27 29.77 12.30
C CYS A 578 2.05 31.03 13.15
N LYS A 579 1.44 30.89 14.34
CA LYS A 579 1.27 31.99 15.29
C LYS A 579 2.59 32.58 15.75
N SER A 580 3.63 31.77 15.93
CA SER A 580 4.94 32.26 16.39
C SER A 580 5.60 33.24 15.39
N VAL A 581 5.18 33.20 14.13
CA VAL A 581 5.61 34.12 13.06
C VAL A 581 4.48 35.03 12.55
N ASN A 582 3.42 35.20 13.33
CA ASN A 582 2.26 36.05 13.00
C ASN A 582 1.51 35.66 11.72
N VAL A 583 1.44 34.36 11.42
CA VAL A 583 0.73 33.80 10.28
C VAL A 583 -0.52 33.04 10.74
N VAL A 584 -1.60 33.15 9.96
CA VAL A 584 -2.84 32.41 10.19
C VAL A 584 -3.00 31.32 9.13
N ILE A 585 -3.32 30.10 9.57
CA ILE A 585 -3.85 29.04 8.70
C ILE A 585 -5.32 29.39 8.43
N ALA A 586 -5.61 29.91 7.25
CA ALA A 586 -6.91 30.47 6.90
C ALA A 586 -7.97 29.42 6.53
N GLY A 587 -7.55 28.19 6.27
CA GLY A 587 -8.41 27.09 5.83
C GLY A 587 -7.57 25.91 5.37
N GLY A 588 -8.16 25.00 4.60
CA GLY A 588 -7.43 23.86 4.06
C GLY A 588 -8.32 22.79 3.47
N HIS A 589 -7.69 21.72 2.98
CA HIS A 589 -8.36 20.51 2.51
C HIS A 589 -7.78 19.26 3.19
N THR A 590 -8.66 18.29 3.41
CA THR A 590 -8.36 17.01 4.02
C THR A 590 -8.75 15.89 3.07
N ILE A 591 -7.93 14.84 2.94
CA ILE A 591 -8.32 13.59 2.29
C ILE A 591 -8.12 12.41 3.25
N GLU A 592 -8.86 11.32 3.04
CA GLU A 592 -8.55 10.06 3.71
C GLU A 592 -7.29 9.48 3.06
N SER A 593 -6.27 9.18 3.87
CA SER A 593 -4.98 8.64 3.40
C SER A 593 -4.55 7.43 4.21
N ILE A 594 -3.88 6.47 3.57
CA ILE A 594 -3.34 5.28 4.23
C ILE A 594 -2.13 5.66 5.11
N GLU A 595 -1.23 6.49 4.57
CA GLU A 595 -0.09 7.07 5.29
C GLU A 595 -0.43 8.52 5.65
N PRO A 596 -0.33 8.92 6.93
CA PRO A 596 -0.65 10.28 7.31
C PRO A 596 0.38 11.25 6.75
N PHE A 597 -0.07 12.37 6.22
CA PHE A 597 0.78 13.50 5.83
C PHE A 597 0.13 14.83 6.22
N PHE A 598 0.96 15.82 6.49
CA PHE A 598 0.53 17.19 6.75
C PHE A 598 1.47 18.16 6.05
N GLY A 599 0.93 19.30 5.65
CA GLY A 599 1.70 20.40 5.09
C GLY A 599 0.86 21.63 4.88
N LEU A 600 1.48 22.64 4.26
CA LEU A 600 0.87 23.94 4.04
C LEU A 600 1.09 24.39 2.59
N VAL A 601 0.07 25.02 2.02
CA VAL A 601 0.24 26.02 0.98
C VAL A 601 0.59 27.31 1.69
N CYS A 602 1.74 27.90 1.39
CA CYS A 602 2.18 29.15 2.01
C CYS A 602 2.16 30.28 0.98
N VAL A 603 1.65 31.43 1.40
CA VAL A 603 1.66 32.68 0.63
C VAL A 603 2.52 33.69 1.37
N GLY A 604 3.52 34.23 0.69
CA GLY A 604 4.39 35.27 1.19
C GLY A 604 4.42 36.48 0.27
N SER A 605 5.06 37.55 0.71
CA SER A 605 5.35 38.72 -0.13
C SER A 605 6.70 39.32 0.21
N THR A 606 7.30 40.00 -0.76
CA THR A 606 8.56 40.72 -0.59
C THR A 606 8.63 41.88 -1.57
N GLN A 607 9.74 42.62 -1.57
CA GLN A 607 10.05 43.61 -2.61
C GLN A 607 10.90 42.95 -3.69
N MET A 608 10.78 43.42 -4.94
CA MET A 608 11.49 42.83 -6.08
C MET A 608 13.02 42.74 -5.85
N SER A 609 13.62 43.78 -5.28
CA SER A 609 15.06 43.83 -4.96
C SER A 609 15.50 42.83 -3.88
N ASN A 610 14.55 42.32 -3.10
CA ASN A 610 14.81 41.51 -1.91
C ASN A 610 14.68 40.02 -2.19
N ILE A 611 14.11 39.62 -3.34
CA ILE A 611 14.03 38.23 -3.75
C ILE A 611 15.44 37.65 -3.84
N ARG A 612 15.65 36.48 -3.24
CA ARG A 612 16.88 35.70 -3.42
C ARG A 612 16.54 34.42 -4.14
N ARG A 613 17.40 34.05 -5.08
CA ARG A 613 17.35 32.79 -5.80
C ARG A 613 18.33 31.82 -5.15
N ASN A 614 18.15 30.54 -5.43
CA ASN A 614 19.04 29.50 -4.97
C ASN A 614 20.27 29.29 -5.88
N ILE A 615 20.74 30.31 -6.61
CA ILE A 615 21.94 30.23 -7.47
C ILE A 615 22.89 31.39 -7.21
N ILE A 616 24.19 31.08 -7.04
CA ILE A 616 25.22 32.07 -6.75
C ILE A 616 25.64 32.78 -8.05
N GLY A 617 25.42 34.09 -8.08
CA GLY A 617 25.99 34.98 -9.10
C GLY A 617 27.45 35.28 -8.81
N PHE A 618 28.36 34.85 -9.68
CA PHE A 618 29.79 35.06 -9.45
C PHE A 618 30.19 36.54 -9.52
N ASN A 619 30.90 37.03 -8.50
CA ASN A 619 31.55 38.34 -8.50
C ASN A 619 33.07 38.17 -8.41
N PRO A 620 33.85 38.50 -9.46
CA PRO A 620 35.30 38.32 -9.46
C PRO A 620 36.04 39.23 -8.46
N ASN A 621 35.38 40.27 -7.93
CA ASN A 621 36.00 41.27 -7.06
C ASN A 621 35.84 40.96 -5.57
N THR A 622 35.06 39.95 -5.20
CA THR A 622 34.74 39.63 -3.81
C THR A 622 34.66 38.12 -3.60
N GLU A 623 35.27 37.60 -2.55
CA GLU A 623 35.07 36.21 -2.16
C GLU A 623 33.68 36.00 -1.55
N THR A 624 33.05 34.88 -1.89
CA THR A 624 31.73 34.48 -1.37
C THR A 624 31.90 33.40 -0.31
N TYR A 625 31.21 33.55 0.83
CA TYR A 625 31.29 32.64 1.97
C TYR A 625 29.94 31.99 2.27
N LEU A 626 29.99 30.77 2.81
CA LEU A 626 28.83 29.94 3.11
C LEU A 626 28.50 29.96 4.60
N ILE A 627 27.25 30.27 4.95
CA ILE A 627 26.75 30.28 6.34
C ILE A 627 25.55 29.35 6.45
N MET A 628 25.50 28.53 7.48
CA MET A 628 24.40 27.60 7.75
C MET A 628 23.75 27.87 9.11
N THR A 629 22.42 27.89 9.17
CA THR A 629 21.69 28.33 10.39
C THR A 629 21.29 27.23 11.36
N LYS A 630 21.20 25.98 10.91
CA LYS A 630 20.78 24.83 11.75
C LYS A 630 21.74 23.66 11.68
N GLN A 631 21.59 22.75 12.62
CA GLN A 631 22.46 21.58 12.76
C GLN A 631 22.12 20.48 11.74
N LEU A 632 23.15 19.73 11.31
CA LEU A 632 23.05 18.52 10.50
C LEU A 632 23.02 17.24 11.36
N GLY A 633 22.58 16.13 10.77
CA GLY A 633 22.45 14.83 11.43
C GLY A 633 21.01 14.45 11.77
N VAL A 634 20.02 15.30 11.44
CA VAL A 634 18.60 15.01 11.70
C VAL A 634 18.13 13.77 10.95
N GLY A 635 18.62 13.51 9.74
CA GLY A 635 18.21 12.36 8.93
C GLY A 635 18.67 11.04 9.52
N MET A 636 19.91 11.02 10.02
CA MET A 636 20.49 9.91 10.77
C MET A 636 19.73 9.67 12.09
N VAL A 637 19.40 10.73 12.84
CA VAL A 637 18.57 10.58 14.06
C VAL A 637 17.17 10.06 13.70
N ALA A 638 16.52 10.61 12.69
CA ALA A 638 15.21 10.17 12.22
C ALA A 638 15.22 8.68 11.80
N THR A 639 16.28 8.26 11.09
CA THR A 639 16.48 6.85 10.72
C THR A 639 16.68 5.98 11.97
N GLY A 640 17.46 6.46 12.94
CA GLY A 640 17.64 5.81 14.23
C GLY A 640 16.35 5.69 15.04
N ILE A 641 15.50 6.72 15.05
CA ILE A 641 14.17 6.69 15.67
C ILE A 641 13.31 5.60 15.03
N LYS A 642 13.24 5.59 13.70
CA LYS A 642 12.46 4.60 12.94
C LYS A 642 12.93 3.17 13.16
N LYS A 643 14.24 2.96 13.34
CA LYS A 643 14.85 1.65 13.62
C LYS A 643 14.84 1.26 15.09
N GLY A 644 14.32 2.11 15.98
CA GLY A 644 14.32 1.87 17.43
C GLY A 644 15.69 2.03 18.10
N CYS A 645 16.68 2.57 17.40
CA CYS A 645 18.03 2.83 17.90
C CYS A 645 18.14 4.12 18.73
N VAL A 646 17.20 5.06 18.55
CA VAL A 646 17.15 6.34 19.28
C VAL A 646 15.90 6.38 20.16
N PRO A 647 16.02 6.21 21.48
CA PRO A 647 14.89 6.29 22.40
C PRO A 647 14.31 7.71 22.48
N LYS A 648 13.00 7.82 22.68
CA LYS A 648 12.27 9.10 22.83
C LYS A 648 12.82 9.99 23.97
N GLN A 649 13.33 9.39 25.04
CA GLN A 649 13.87 10.10 26.19
C GLN A 649 15.32 10.57 25.97
N SER A 650 15.96 10.18 24.88
CA SER A 650 17.35 10.56 24.61
C SER A 650 17.48 12.05 24.26
N ALA A 651 18.63 12.64 24.61
CA ALA A 651 18.96 14.00 24.21
C ALA A 651 19.04 14.16 22.67
N LEU A 652 19.46 13.11 21.96
CA LEU A 652 19.51 13.05 20.50
C LEU A 652 18.12 13.23 19.87
N TYR A 653 17.11 12.52 20.39
CA TYR A 653 15.72 12.62 19.94
C TYR A 653 15.24 14.07 19.99
N TRP A 654 15.36 14.71 21.17
CA TRP A 654 14.87 16.06 21.37
C TRP A 654 15.69 17.12 20.64
N SER A 655 17.01 16.91 20.49
CA SER A 655 17.85 17.81 19.70
C SER A 655 17.42 17.83 18.23
N ALA A 656 17.19 16.66 17.63
CA ALA A 656 16.69 16.57 16.26
C ALA A 656 15.27 17.14 16.13
N ALA A 657 14.36 16.77 17.04
CA ALA A 657 12.97 17.25 17.00
C ALA A 657 12.87 18.77 17.11
N ASN A 658 13.63 19.37 18.03
CA ASN A 658 13.65 20.83 18.21
C ASN A 658 14.29 21.53 17.00
N ASN A 659 15.39 21.00 16.45
CA ASN A 659 16.03 21.54 15.24
C ASN A 659 15.07 21.53 14.03
N MET A 660 14.31 20.44 13.85
CA MET A 660 13.31 20.33 12.79
C MET A 660 12.07 21.22 13.03
N ALA A 661 11.70 21.46 14.29
CA ALA A 661 10.52 22.25 14.66
C ALA A 661 10.78 23.76 14.77
N GLU A 662 12.03 24.20 14.62
CA GLU A 662 12.43 25.61 14.60
C GLU A 662 12.12 26.23 13.23
N VAL A 663 11.60 27.45 13.21
CA VAL A 663 11.29 28.16 11.96
C VAL A 663 12.49 28.96 11.48
N ASN A 664 12.74 28.99 10.17
CA ASN A 664 13.85 29.73 9.54
C ASN A 664 13.66 31.27 9.48
N SER A 665 13.03 31.87 10.50
CA SER A 665 12.77 33.33 10.55
C SER A 665 14.01 34.18 10.84
N SER A 666 15.18 33.57 11.05
CA SER A 666 16.43 34.30 11.31
C SER A 666 16.86 35.21 10.15
N VAL A 667 16.41 34.94 8.92
CA VAL A 667 16.62 35.82 7.76
C VAL A 667 16.04 37.22 7.96
N GLU A 668 14.98 37.36 8.77
CA GLU A 668 14.39 38.67 9.09
C GLU A 668 15.36 39.58 9.88
N LYS A 669 16.37 39.00 10.54
CA LYS A 669 17.37 39.76 11.32
C LYS A 669 18.44 40.39 10.45
N VAL A 670 18.54 40.01 9.18
CA VAL A 670 19.61 40.45 8.26
C VAL A 670 19.09 41.24 7.06
N GLN A 671 17.86 41.75 7.13
CA GLN A 671 17.25 42.55 6.05
C GLN A 671 18.12 43.73 5.60
N SER A 672 18.77 44.43 6.54
CA SER A 672 19.71 45.53 6.26
C SER A 672 20.99 45.11 5.53
N ASN A 673 21.32 43.82 5.56
CA ASN A 673 22.55 43.25 5.00
C ASN A 673 22.27 42.38 3.77
N MET A 674 21.01 42.27 3.32
CA MET A 674 20.63 41.42 2.19
C MET A 674 21.32 41.77 0.89
N GLN A 675 21.78 43.02 0.71
CA GLN A 675 22.58 43.43 -0.45
C GLN A 675 23.90 42.64 -0.59
N PHE A 676 24.40 42.05 0.49
CA PHE A 676 25.60 41.20 0.49
C PHE A 676 25.28 39.70 0.37
N VAL A 677 24.00 39.32 0.50
CA VAL A 677 23.55 37.93 0.31
C VAL A 677 23.27 37.72 -1.16
N ASN A 678 24.10 36.89 -1.78
CA ASN A 678 24.09 36.61 -3.20
C ASN A 678 23.06 35.54 -3.56
N ALA A 679 23.02 34.46 -2.77
CA ALA A 679 22.07 33.36 -2.91
C ALA A 679 21.62 32.86 -1.54
N LEU A 680 20.43 32.29 -1.51
CA LEU A 680 19.80 31.74 -0.31
C LEU A 680 18.92 30.54 -0.71
N THR A 681 18.99 29.47 0.07
CA THR A 681 18.12 28.29 -0.02
C THR A 681 18.00 27.69 1.37
N ASP A 682 17.07 26.77 1.58
CA ASP A 682 17.03 25.93 2.76
C ASP A 682 17.52 24.51 2.45
N ILE A 683 18.10 23.84 3.43
CA ILE A 683 18.63 22.49 3.26
C ILE A 683 17.54 21.50 3.67
N THR A 684 16.93 20.83 2.70
CA THR A 684 15.96 19.75 2.97
C THR A 684 16.44 18.44 2.32
N GLY A 685 15.54 17.56 1.85
CA GLY A 685 15.78 16.13 1.66
C GLY A 685 17.08 15.69 0.94
N PHE A 686 17.65 16.53 0.07
CA PHE A 686 18.91 16.26 -0.64
C PHE A 686 20.18 16.44 0.21
N GLY A 687 20.04 16.91 1.45
CA GLY A 687 21.16 17.20 2.34
C GLY A 687 22.04 18.32 1.81
N LEU A 688 23.12 18.61 2.55
CA LEU A 688 24.01 19.72 2.23
C LEU A 688 24.65 19.58 0.84
N VAL A 689 25.07 18.37 0.47
CA VAL A 689 25.73 18.13 -0.84
C VAL A 689 24.82 18.47 -2.03
N GLY A 690 23.53 18.15 -1.95
CA GLY A 690 22.59 18.36 -3.04
C GLY A 690 22.26 19.83 -3.24
N HIS A 691 21.82 20.50 -2.17
CA HIS A 691 21.48 21.93 -2.22
C HIS A 691 22.70 22.79 -2.54
N LEU A 692 23.89 22.46 -2.03
CA LEU A 692 25.11 23.18 -2.38
C LEU A 692 25.47 23.01 -3.86
N ALA A 693 25.34 21.81 -4.42
CA ALA A 693 25.59 21.59 -5.85
C ALA A 693 24.62 22.39 -6.74
N GLU A 694 23.39 22.60 -6.31
CA GLU A 694 22.42 23.47 -7.01
C GLU A 694 22.81 24.95 -6.90
N MET A 695 23.15 25.41 -5.70
CA MET A 695 23.60 26.79 -5.48
C MET A 695 24.83 27.17 -6.29
N LEU A 696 25.78 26.26 -6.45
CA LEU A 696 27.03 26.55 -7.13
C LEU A 696 26.88 26.72 -8.63
N GLY A 697 25.93 26.04 -9.28
CA GLY A 697 25.81 26.02 -10.73
C GLY A 697 27.09 25.51 -11.41
N GLU A 698 27.93 26.43 -11.90
CA GLU A 698 29.23 26.14 -12.53
C GLU A 698 30.45 26.43 -11.63
N LEU A 699 30.21 26.94 -10.42
CA LEU A 699 31.25 27.29 -9.43
C LEU A 699 31.68 26.07 -8.60
N SER A 700 32.69 26.29 -7.76
CA SER A 700 33.26 25.28 -6.86
C SER A 700 33.27 25.79 -5.43
N ALA A 701 33.24 24.88 -4.45
CA ALA A 701 33.21 25.23 -3.03
C ALA A 701 34.20 24.42 -2.19
N GLU A 702 34.76 25.09 -1.18
CA GLU A 702 35.49 24.46 -0.08
C GLU A 702 34.60 24.51 1.16
N VAL A 703 34.28 23.36 1.74
CA VAL A 703 33.50 23.22 2.98
C VAL A 703 34.38 22.65 4.08
N TYR A 704 34.39 23.31 5.24
CA TYR A 704 35.21 22.95 6.39
C TYR A 704 34.40 22.09 7.34
N PHE A 705 34.71 20.80 7.38
CA PHE A 705 33.90 19.81 8.09
C PHE A 705 33.76 20.10 9.59
N LYS A 706 34.83 20.57 10.26
CA LYS A 706 34.79 20.88 11.70
C LYS A 706 34.06 22.19 12.02
N SER A 707 33.70 22.97 11.01
CA SER A 707 32.83 24.14 11.14
C SER A 707 31.35 23.83 10.93
N LEU A 708 31.00 22.61 10.51
CA LEU A 708 29.61 22.23 10.36
C LEU A 708 28.94 22.14 11.74
N PRO A 709 27.81 22.81 11.97
CA PRO A 709 27.01 22.61 13.16
C PRO A 709 26.37 21.22 13.07
N LEU A 710 26.74 20.32 13.98
CA LEU A 710 26.24 18.95 14.05
C LEU A 710 25.40 18.76 15.32
N ILE A 711 24.41 17.86 15.25
CA ILE A 711 23.69 17.44 16.45
C ILE A 711 24.68 16.80 17.45
N PRO A 712 24.70 17.24 18.73
CA PRO A 712 25.56 16.64 19.74
C PRO A 712 25.29 15.13 19.90
N GLY A 713 26.35 14.31 19.92
CA GLY A 713 26.25 12.85 20.03
C GLY A 713 25.98 12.12 18.70
N ILE A 714 25.90 12.83 17.57
CA ILE A 714 25.64 12.18 16.27
C ILE A 714 26.78 11.27 15.81
N LYS A 715 28.02 11.57 16.22
CA LYS A 715 29.18 10.72 15.92
C LYS A 715 29.09 9.39 16.65
N ASP A 716 28.68 9.41 17.91
CA ASP A 716 28.50 8.20 18.71
C ASP A 716 27.37 7.34 18.12
N LEU A 717 26.25 7.97 17.73
CA LEU A 717 25.17 7.28 17.01
C LEU A 717 25.66 6.63 15.70
N TYR A 718 26.52 7.32 14.95
CA TYR A 718 27.12 6.77 13.75
C TYR A 718 28.05 5.59 14.07
N ASP A 719 28.89 5.69 15.09
CA ASP A 719 29.86 4.64 15.42
C ASP A 719 29.19 3.39 15.99
N ASP A 720 28.18 3.57 16.85
CA ASP A 720 27.46 2.48 17.52
C ASP A 720 26.62 1.66 16.54
N PHE A 721 26.00 2.33 15.55
CA PHE A 721 25.05 1.69 14.63
C PHE A 721 25.57 1.59 13.19
N ASN A 722 26.72 2.20 12.88
CA ASN A 722 27.40 2.19 11.57
C ASN A 722 26.42 2.40 10.39
N SER A 723 26.31 1.42 9.48
CA SER A 723 25.44 1.46 8.29
C SER A 723 23.95 1.33 8.60
N GLN A 724 23.55 1.06 9.84
CA GLN A 724 22.15 0.93 10.19
C GLN A 724 21.45 2.30 10.24
N VAL A 725 22.14 3.40 10.55
CA VAL A 725 21.52 4.75 10.60
C VAL A 725 21.84 5.61 9.38
N VAL A 726 22.68 5.11 8.48
CA VAL A 726 23.09 5.79 7.24
C VAL A 726 22.32 5.18 6.08
N ASN A 727 21.49 5.96 5.40
CA ASN A 727 20.67 5.39 4.32
C ASN A 727 20.50 6.27 3.08
N ASN A 728 21.45 7.15 2.73
CA ASN A 728 21.27 7.95 1.51
C ASN A 728 22.55 8.46 0.81
N PHE A 729 23.35 7.57 0.22
CA PHE A 729 24.37 7.99 -0.75
C PHE A 729 23.78 8.51 -2.08
N ASN A 730 22.46 8.41 -2.30
CA ASN A 730 21.84 8.94 -3.52
C ASN A 730 21.98 10.48 -3.62
N ASN A 731 22.08 11.18 -2.49
CA ASN A 731 22.34 12.62 -2.46
C ASN A 731 23.73 12.96 -3.04
N PHE A 732 24.71 12.06 -2.82
CA PHE A 732 26.02 12.13 -3.46
C PHE A 732 25.91 11.90 -4.97
N GLU A 733 25.12 10.92 -5.39
CA GLU A 733 24.86 10.65 -6.82
C GLU A 733 24.18 11.83 -7.53
N TYR A 734 23.31 12.56 -6.84
CA TYR A 734 22.65 13.73 -7.39
C TYR A 734 23.63 14.84 -7.78
N ALA A 735 24.61 15.12 -6.90
CA ALA A 735 25.67 16.09 -7.18
C ALA A 735 26.59 15.60 -8.31
N THR A 736 27.00 14.33 -8.30
CA THR A 736 27.87 13.79 -9.35
C THR A 736 27.19 13.75 -10.72
N GLN A 737 25.89 13.48 -10.79
CA GLN A 737 25.11 13.55 -12.03
C GLN A 737 25.02 14.97 -12.62
N ARG A 738 25.11 16.01 -11.79
CA ARG A 738 25.26 17.41 -12.23
C ARG A 738 26.67 17.76 -12.73
N GLY A 739 27.58 16.78 -12.68
CA GLY A 739 28.97 16.91 -13.08
C GLY A 739 29.89 17.37 -11.96
N PHE A 740 29.45 17.34 -10.68
CA PHE A 740 30.30 17.76 -9.58
C PHE A 740 31.29 16.67 -9.14
N GLY A 741 32.57 17.01 -9.08
CA GLY A 741 33.60 16.23 -8.39
C GLY A 741 33.55 16.50 -6.89
N VAL A 742 32.92 15.62 -6.12
CA VAL A 742 32.80 15.78 -4.65
C VAL A 742 33.93 15.02 -3.95
N GLN A 743 34.85 15.77 -3.34
CA GLN A 743 35.98 15.24 -2.58
C GLN A 743 35.65 15.27 -1.08
N VAL A 744 35.21 14.14 -0.53
CA VAL A 744 34.88 13.98 0.89
C VAL A 744 35.45 12.67 1.42
N LYS A 745 35.92 12.64 2.67
CA LYS A 745 36.40 11.38 3.28
C LYS A 745 35.22 10.41 3.44
N GLU A 746 35.46 9.15 3.11
CA GLU A 746 34.50 8.08 3.34
C GLU A 746 34.14 7.93 4.83
N GLY A 747 32.99 7.32 5.11
CA GLY A 747 32.48 7.13 6.47
C GLY A 747 31.67 8.32 6.99
N PHE A 748 31.93 8.74 8.23
CA PHE A 748 31.11 9.74 8.93
C PHE A 748 30.99 11.08 8.20
N GLN A 749 32.08 11.57 7.58
CA GLN A 749 32.04 12.85 6.87
C GLN A 749 31.06 12.80 5.69
N LYS A 750 31.20 11.77 4.84
CA LYS A 750 30.29 11.55 3.72
C LYS A 750 28.86 11.32 4.19
N ALA A 751 28.64 10.61 5.29
CA ALA A 751 27.32 10.37 5.85
C ALA A 751 26.61 11.67 6.26
N ILE A 752 27.30 12.56 7.00
CA ILE A 752 26.76 13.86 7.38
C ILE A 752 26.49 14.75 6.16
N PHE A 753 27.42 14.76 5.21
CA PHE A 753 27.31 15.60 4.02
C PHE A 753 26.14 15.17 3.11
N CYS A 754 25.78 13.89 3.14
CA CYS A 754 24.66 13.30 2.41
C CYS A 754 23.38 13.15 3.26
N ASP A 755 23.38 13.59 4.51
CA ASP A 755 22.30 13.34 5.46
C ASP A 755 20.96 13.93 4.95
N PRO A 756 19.91 13.12 4.71
CA PRO A 756 18.64 13.62 4.24
C PRO A 756 17.98 14.47 5.32
N THR A 757 17.94 15.77 5.10
CA THR A 757 17.51 16.73 6.12
C THR A 757 16.02 17.02 5.99
N THR A 758 15.29 16.96 7.10
CA THR A 758 13.88 17.38 7.18
C THR A 758 13.85 18.73 7.89
N SER A 759 13.19 19.75 7.33
CA SER A 759 13.10 21.10 7.95
C SER A 759 14.47 21.64 8.41
N GLY A 760 15.46 21.62 7.52
CA GLY A 760 16.81 22.05 7.86
C GLY A 760 16.98 23.55 7.94
N GLY A 761 18.23 23.99 7.99
CA GLY A 761 18.58 25.40 8.10
C GLY A 761 18.71 26.08 6.74
N LEU A 762 18.75 27.40 6.76
CA LEU A 762 19.11 28.22 5.62
C LEU A 762 20.61 28.12 5.34
N LEU A 763 20.95 28.09 4.05
CA LEU A 763 22.29 28.19 3.51
C LEU A 763 22.45 29.53 2.77
N PHE A 764 23.21 30.45 3.37
CA PHE A 764 23.52 31.74 2.78
C PHE A 764 24.82 31.68 2.00
N ALA A 765 24.84 32.31 0.83
CA ALA A 765 26.06 32.70 0.13
C ALA A 765 26.25 34.22 0.26
N VAL A 766 27.31 34.65 0.95
CA VAL A 766 27.53 36.05 1.32
C VAL A 766 28.85 36.58 0.78
N ASP A 767 28.81 37.72 0.09
CA ASP A 767 29.99 38.37 -0.46
C ASP A 767 30.72 39.19 0.62
N GLY A 768 32.01 38.89 0.79
CA GLY A 768 32.92 39.55 1.74
C GLY A 768 32.88 38.96 3.15
N ILE A 769 34.06 38.70 3.73
CA ILE A 769 34.19 37.99 5.01
C ILE A 769 33.60 38.75 6.19
N GLU A 770 33.75 40.08 6.26
CA GLU A 770 33.19 40.88 7.35
C GLU A 770 31.66 40.90 7.32
N ASN A 771 31.08 40.94 6.12
CA ASN A 771 29.63 40.82 5.93
C ASN A 771 29.17 39.42 6.35
N ALA A 772 29.91 38.38 5.95
CA ALA A 772 29.61 37.01 6.33
C ALA A 772 29.68 36.82 7.85
N ARG A 773 30.67 37.39 8.55
CA ARG A 773 30.75 37.38 10.02
C ARG A 773 29.56 38.08 10.67
N THR A 774 29.20 39.27 10.16
CA THR A 774 28.07 40.06 10.65
C THR A 774 26.75 39.29 10.52
N ILE A 775 26.51 38.73 9.34
CA ILE A 775 25.31 37.92 9.06
C ILE A 775 25.31 36.65 9.91
N CYS A 776 26.44 35.94 9.98
CA CYS A 776 26.60 34.72 10.76
C CYS A 776 26.25 34.94 12.24
N GLN A 777 26.69 36.05 12.83
CA GLN A 777 26.34 36.41 14.20
C GLN A 777 24.85 36.74 14.35
N ALA A 778 24.29 37.54 13.44
CA ALA A 778 22.89 37.95 13.49
C ALA A 778 21.90 36.78 13.37
N VAL A 779 22.22 35.80 12.52
CA VAL A 779 21.39 34.61 12.32
C VAL A 779 21.72 33.46 13.28
N ASN A 780 22.70 33.65 14.17
CA ASN A 780 23.24 32.60 15.04
C ASN A 780 23.68 31.35 14.24
N GLY A 781 24.26 31.58 13.06
CA GLY A 781 24.70 30.53 12.14
C GLY A 781 26.15 30.12 12.36
N SER A 782 26.62 29.24 11.48
CA SER A 782 28.01 28.80 11.40
C SER A 782 28.59 29.14 10.04
N LEU A 783 29.80 29.72 10.01
CA LEU A 783 30.55 29.96 8.78
C LEU A 783 31.24 28.65 8.36
N ILE A 784 30.72 28.01 7.32
CA ILE A 784 31.08 26.62 6.97
C ILE A 784 32.04 26.50 5.79
N GLY A 785 32.24 27.56 5.00
CA GLY A 785 33.05 27.44 3.79
C GLY A 785 33.09 28.68 2.92
N ARG A 786 33.67 28.51 1.73
CA ARG A 786 33.79 29.55 0.71
C ARG A 786 33.56 28.99 -0.69
N VAL A 787 33.16 29.87 -1.59
CA VAL A 787 32.93 29.57 -3.01
C VAL A 787 34.00 30.26 -3.84
N TYR A 788 34.50 29.58 -4.86
CA TYR A 788 35.57 30.06 -5.72
C TYR A 788 35.38 29.60 -7.17
N GLN A 789 36.09 30.26 -8.08
CA GLN A 789 36.16 29.88 -9.47
C GLN A 789 37.45 29.05 -9.70
N GLY A 790 37.32 27.72 -9.77
CA GLY A 790 38.43 26.78 -9.96
C GLY A 790 38.17 25.75 -11.06
N LYS A 791 38.67 24.52 -10.92
CA LYS A 791 38.22 23.37 -11.75
C LYS A 791 36.69 23.33 -11.70
N LYS A 792 36.03 23.36 -12.86
CA LYS A 792 34.57 23.50 -12.95
C LYS A 792 33.87 22.42 -12.11
N LYS A 793 32.93 22.84 -11.26
CA LYS A 793 32.06 21.96 -10.47
C LYS A 793 32.82 21.03 -9.51
N GLU A 794 33.56 21.57 -8.56
CA GLU A 794 34.17 20.78 -7.49
C GLU A 794 33.61 21.18 -6.11
N ILE A 795 33.33 20.19 -5.26
CA ILE A 795 33.01 20.40 -3.84
C ILE A 795 34.07 19.68 -3.03
N ILE A 796 34.93 20.44 -2.34
CA ILE A 796 36.04 19.92 -1.56
C ILE A 796 35.71 20.04 -0.08
N VAL A 797 35.69 18.92 0.64
CA VAL A 797 35.49 18.87 2.09
C VAL A 797 36.84 18.80 2.80
N VAL A 798 37.16 19.84 3.55
CA VAL A 798 38.41 19.98 4.31
C VAL A 798 38.18 19.60 5.77
N ASP A 799 39.01 18.71 6.32
CA ASP A 799 38.89 18.21 7.70
C ASP A 799 39.52 19.15 8.76
N GLU A 800 39.22 20.43 8.64
CA GLU A 800 39.73 21.52 9.48
C GLU A 800 38.57 22.43 9.94
N VAL A 801 38.87 23.31 10.90
CA VAL A 801 37.97 24.41 11.27
C VAL A 801 38.24 25.55 10.28
N PHE A 802 37.18 26.20 9.80
CA PHE A 802 37.31 27.39 8.96
C PHE A 802 38.22 28.42 9.63
N ARG A 803 39.36 28.70 8.99
CA ARG A 803 40.30 29.76 9.34
C ARG A 803 40.53 30.58 8.08
N GLU A 804 40.56 31.90 8.23
CA GLU A 804 40.87 32.82 7.14
C GLU A 804 42.29 32.50 6.61
N HIS A 805 42.37 31.81 5.47
CA HIS A 805 43.65 31.55 4.83
C HIS A 805 44.03 32.73 3.96
N LYS A 806 44.96 33.56 4.43
CA LYS A 806 45.58 34.63 3.61
C LYS A 806 46.44 34.11 2.45
N GLU A 807 46.72 32.81 2.34
CA GLU A 807 47.83 32.31 1.50
C GLU A 807 47.50 31.16 0.51
N ARG A 808 46.25 30.69 0.37
CA ARG A 808 45.96 29.51 -0.49
C ARG A 808 45.54 29.80 -1.94
N VAL A 809 45.87 30.98 -2.49
CA VAL A 809 45.61 31.32 -3.90
C VAL A 809 46.73 30.85 -4.85
N ALA A 810 47.91 30.48 -4.34
CA ALA A 810 49.06 30.13 -5.20
C ALA A 810 49.12 28.65 -5.67
N GLY A 811 48.30 27.76 -5.11
CA GLY A 811 48.44 26.30 -5.33
C GLY A 811 47.49 25.67 -6.36
N PHE A 812 46.35 26.29 -6.66
CA PHE A 812 45.31 25.67 -7.51
C PHE A 812 45.36 26.07 -8.99
N PHE A 813 46.30 26.93 -9.40
CA PHE A 813 46.53 27.31 -10.80
C PHE A 813 47.70 26.57 -11.46
N LYS A 814 48.22 25.49 -10.85
CA LYS A 814 49.23 24.62 -11.47
C LYS A 814 48.81 23.15 -11.40
N GLU A 815 47.93 22.76 -12.33
CA GLU A 815 47.98 21.53 -13.16
C GLU A 815 46.69 21.38 -13.97
#